data_AF-A0A9P1CGX6-F1
#
_entry.id   AF-A0A9P1CGX6-F1
#
_cell.length_a   1.000
_cell.length_b   1.000
_cell.length_c   1.000
_cell.angle_alpha   90.00
_cell.angle_beta   90.00
_cell.angle_gamma   90.00
#
_symmetry.space_group_name_H-M   'P 1'
#
loop_
_entity.id
_entity.type
_entity.pdbx_description
1 polymer ?
#
loop_
_entity_poly.entity_id
_entity_poly.type
_entity_poly.pdbx_seq_one_letter_code
_entity_poly.pdbx_strand_id
1 'polypeptide(L)'
;MAELRRQIPPDYALYLVPFLPRTPTGKVDRKALDVMLGKHFTLKAQAEEAQKQSDHLSLIARWYVCLLPLTVGPAYNFLVAEDHFFAFAWMVLEILLRAFLFTYLFLGMAYELRFLNPYLRFCPFDRPGALLLCAGLLPIWTLPWNLPLLLTACPGAWHGFRRQRLLSWPVVVGINFPRMARDNGLWWYKHLTTCKGIKTIREWYVNQMKRNWKELHQWYLEKMGRTRKCYHCKQEKLCSKGSEDPQDLKWYCEACWSHYYKHWQCPSCKAWTLRGDKWQNQWLCSKCFQAKKNAVPPLAVPLLAEVNHLPNALESPPKRQKTEATQEESGPVPMEVTNQAVSPRDLVGAGAVPASASHAADAAAGNGLLQTPRGTEVRPLVLHFARDLDGTMGTTGGTGAANGGNGSAVLKSAEWMEVEEALGWSFNSLEDHLLGIDSMRFAKLMSSLLRKGKQLPASAQKCRNLGELLGQIHILPAQQADAEVVGQEWPAWGMMWGSVCGWRFYCQRPISEPVLRRAVQDLISRHVALRCVPADPMELFFQIQAALSVLHLWRVSSPSFARSWLSSLASYSLKSAWPKVQSIHPQVDSVLANLPMSESFEKAEALLSTQAKQDPFRPPFQLRVAPYPGGVVVQLRLTHMFSDGFCIVPLLQDLAKLVADQELLAQGQQISPLPALPVSFDLLQRRLFRTVDGDHSLGDPVTPTTLDSGGWTNLVRSELLSVSPMQVSLIKHAALKLAVPDEILLLTAIGVSMGKVHQQGAQSLHVIAPQRDEPCASDLIGLFADYRRLEVPIEGLHYAGVALALNVIVKERLWRQPPVVSQAAVPFVNFMWTDFEEPNGFKPIPAYKGKEGSSVSPIQVVVVQPSRECWRIVCTFKSEVYTKDQVERFVGYLEESLRCLIEAPLSPTL
;
A
#
# COMPACT_ATOMS: atom_id res chain seq x y z
N MET A 1 15.29 -11.15 -35.39
CA MET A 1 16.40 -10.17 -35.30
C MET A 1 16.20 -8.96 -36.21
N ALA A 2 15.96 -9.13 -37.51
CA ALA A 2 15.62 -8.00 -38.39
C ALA A 2 14.31 -7.29 -37.97
N GLU A 3 13.30 -8.07 -37.57
CA GLU A 3 12.03 -7.56 -37.06
C GLU A 3 12.18 -6.80 -35.73
N LEU A 4 12.95 -7.37 -34.79
CA LEU A 4 13.28 -6.74 -33.50
C LEU A 4 14.06 -5.42 -33.67
N ARG A 5 14.91 -5.32 -34.71
CA ARG A 5 15.67 -4.10 -35.05
C ARG A 5 14.82 -3.02 -35.72
N ARG A 6 13.66 -3.37 -36.30
CA ARG A 6 12.69 -2.39 -36.83
C ARG A 6 11.82 -1.77 -35.74
N GLN A 7 11.60 -2.50 -34.64
CA GLN A 7 10.67 -2.11 -33.59
C GLN A 7 11.33 -1.36 -32.41
N ILE A 8 12.66 -1.36 -32.32
CA ILE A 8 13.41 -0.72 -31.24
C ILE A 8 14.23 0.45 -31.80
N PRO A 9 14.24 1.63 -31.15
CA PRO A 9 15.08 2.76 -31.58
C PRO A 9 16.55 2.34 -31.73
N PRO A 10 17.27 2.82 -32.77
CA PRO A 10 18.63 2.35 -33.10
C PRO A 10 19.62 2.44 -31.93
N ASP A 11 19.38 3.37 -31.01
CA ASP A 11 20.26 3.70 -29.89
C ASP A 11 20.16 2.68 -28.74
N TYR A 12 19.08 1.88 -28.68
CA TYR A 12 18.82 0.90 -27.62
C TYR A 12 19.21 -0.55 -28.00
N ALA A 13 19.48 -0.81 -29.28
CA ALA A 13 19.78 -2.16 -29.76
C ALA A 13 21.10 -2.74 -29.21
N LEU A 14 22.05 -1.90 -28.81
CA LEU A 14 23.35 -2.33 -28.28
C LEU A 14 23.33 -2.72 -26.79
N TYR A 15 22.37 -2.19 -26.01
CA TYR A 15 22.28 -2.45 -24.57
C TYR A 15 21.54 -3.75 -24.22
N LEU A 16 20.74 -4.29 -25.15
CA LEU A 16 19.95 -5.51 -24.95
C LEU A 16 20.71 -6.81 -25.27
N VAL A 17 21.75 -6.74 -26.13
CA VAL A 17 22.50 -7.92 -26.61
C VAL A 17 23.18 -8.74 -25.50
N PRO A 18 23.69 -8.17 -24.39
CA PRO A 18 24.26 -8.95 -23.29
C PRO A 18 23.22 -9.78 -22.51
N PHE A 19 21.95 -9.35 -22.53
CA PHE A 19 20.88 -9.92 -21.71
C PHE A 19 19.98 -10.91 -22.46
N LEU A 20 20.24 -11.15 -23.75
CA LEU A 20 19.52 -12.16 -24.51
C LEU A 20 19.94 -13.56 -24.05
N PRO A 21 18.99 -14.51 -23.89
CA PRO A 21 19.29 -15.88 -23.50
C PRO A 21 20.27 -16.49 -24.51
N ARG A 22 21.30 -17.18 -24.01
CA ARG A 22 22.39 -17.73 -24.82
C ARG A 22 22.50 -19.23 -24.65
N THR A 23 22.84 -19.91 -25.74
CA THR A 23 23.26 -21.30 -25.71
C THR A 23 24.63 -21.42 -25.01
N PRO A 24 25.03 -22.62 -24.56
CA PRO A 24 26.37 -22.85 -24.00
C PRO A 24 27.53 -22.43 -24.93
N THR A 25 27.26 -22.33 -26.23
CA THR A 25 28.21 -21.87 -27.26
C THR A 25 28.26 -20.34 -27.44
N GLY A 26 27.58 -19.57 -26.58
CA GLY A 26 27.59 -18.10 -26.58
C GLY A 26 26.76 -17.45 -27.70
N LYS A 27 26.02 -18.24 -28.49
CA LYS A 27 25.07 -17.76 -29.49
C LYS A 27 23.71 -17.50 -28.82
N VAL A 28 22.92 -16.56 -29.36
CA VAL A 28 21.57 -16.28 -28.83
C VAL A 28 20.70 -17.51 -29.05
N ASP A 29 20.11 -18.03 -27.97
CA ASP A 29 19.22 -19.18 -28.00
C ASP A 29 17.87 -18.74 -28.59
N ARG A 30 17.63 -19.12 -29.84
CA ARG A 30 16.42 -18.73 -30.58
C ARG A 30 15.16 -19.40 -30.01
N LYS A 31 15.25 -20.59 -29.42
CA LYS A 31 14.10 -21.26 -28.79
C LYS A 31 13.71 -20.55 -27.49
N ALA A 32 14.69 -20.23 -26.65
CA ALA A 32 14.44 -19.44 -25.43
C ALA A 32 13.95 -18.02 -25.77
N LEU A 33 14.46 -17.43 -26.85
CA LEU A 33 14.01 -16.14 -27.35
C LEU A 33 12.58 -16.20 -27.90
N ASP A 34 12.19 -17.25 -28.63
CA ASP A 34 10.83 -17.44 -29.14
C ASP A 34 9.83 -17.74 -28.00
N VAL A 35 10.29 -18.35 -26.90
CA VAL A 35 9.53 -18.51 -25.65
C VAL A 35 9.36 -17.17 -24.93
N MET A 36 10.40 -16.33 -24.88
CA MET A 36 10.31 -14.96 -24.33
C MET A 36 9.45 -14.02 -25.19
N LEU A 37 9.43 -14.23 -26.51
CA LEU A 37 8.68 -13.46 -27.49
C LEU A 37 7.30 -14.06 -27.81
N GLY A 38 6.79 -14.93 -26.94
CA GLY A 38 5.49 -15.60 -27.09
C GLY A 38 4.42 -14.66 -27.66
N LYS A 39 3.69 -15.16 -28.67
CA LYS A 39 2.52 -14.49 -29.23
C LYS A 39 1.68 -13.89 -28.09
N HIS A 40 1.36 -12.60 -28.26
CA HIS A 40 0.72 -11.64 -27.36
C HIS A 40 1.68 -10.62 -26.76
N PHE A 41 1.50 -9.39 -27.26
CA PHE A 41 1.94 -8.11 -26.72
C PHE A 41 2.15 -8.18 -25.21
N THR A 42 3.37 -7.84 -24.77
CA THR A 42 3.72 -7.95 -23.35
C THR A 42 2.94 -6.91 -22.56
N LEU A 43 2.11 -7.42 -21.62
CA LEU A 43 1.45 -6.67 -20.54
C LEU A 43 2.38 -5.68 -19.85
N LYS A 44 3.69 -5.94 -19.84
CA LYS A 44 4.71 -5.03 -19.29
C LYS A 44 4.89 -3.76 -20.11
N ALA A 45 4.88 -3.82 -21.44
CA ALA A 45 5.00 -2.63 -22.29
C ALA A 45 3.71 -1.80 -22.28
N GLN A 46 2.54 -2.47 -22.20
CA GLN A 46 1.27 -1.80 -21.98
C GLN A 46 1.15 -1.23 -20.56
N ALA A 47 1.64 -1.92 -19.55
CA ALA A 47 1.71 -1.40 -18.18
C ALA A 47 2.70 -0.24 -18.07
N GLU A 48 3.84 -0.27 -18.75
CA GLU A 48 4.80 0.84 -18.76
C GLU A 48 4.26 2.06 -19.54
N GLU A 49 3.54 1.84 -20.65
CA GLU A 49 2.90 2.92 -21.42
C GLU A 49 1.65 3.46 -20.68
N ALA A 50 0.83 2.59 -20.07
CA ALA A 50 -0.29 2.97 -19.22
C ALA A 50 0.18 3.66 -17.93
N GLN A 51 1.31 3.26 -17.36
CA GLN A 51 1.95 3.93 -16.23
C GLN A 51 2.42 5.32 -16.67
N LYS A 52 3.07 5.46 -17.83
CA LYS A 52 3.46 6.78 -18.35
C LYS A 52 2.25 7.68 -18.65
N GLN A 53 1.18 7.13 -19.21
CA GLN A 53 -0.05 7.87 -19.47
C GLN A 53 -0.81 8.21 -18.18
N SER A 54 -0.80 7.33 -17.19
CA SER A 54 -1.37 7.52 -15.85
C SER A 54 -0.58 8.53 -15.04
N ASP A 55 0.75 8.50 -15.07
CA ASP A 55 1.64 9.50 -14.48
C ASP A 55 1.44 10.87 -15.13
N HIS A 56 1.22 10.90 -16.45
CA HIS A 56 0.85 12.13 -17.17
C HIS A 56 -0.54 12.66 -16.76
N LEU A 57 -1.54 11.79 -16.63
CA LEU A 57 -2.91 12.15 -16.23
C LEU A 57 -3.01 12.57 -14.76
N SER A 58 -2.28 11.92 -13.87
CA SER A 58 -2.23 12.25 -12.44
C SER A 58 -1.43 13.52 -12.18
N LEU A 59 -0.42 13.82 -13.01
CA LEU A 59 0.18 15.15 -13.06
C LEU A 59 -0.89 16.19 -13.48
N ILE A 60 -1.60 15.97 -14.59
CA ILE A 60 -2.68 16.87 -15.09
C ILE A 60 -3.77 17.11 -14.04
N ALA A 61 -4.21 16.07 -13.32
CA ALA A 61 -5.23 16.17 -12.27
C ALA A 61 -4.77 17.01 -11.07
N ARG A 62 -3.51 16.86 -10.63
CA ARG A 62 -2.91 17.69 -9.58
C ARG A 62 -2.82 19.16 -9.96
N TRP A 63 -2.67 19.47 -11.26
CA TRP A 63 -2.67 20.85 -11.75
C TRP A 63 -4.06 21.49 -11.78
N TYR A 64 -5.12 20.76 -12.15
CA TYR A 64 -6.49 21.29 -12.17
C TYR A 64 -6.99 21.68 -10.77
N VAL A 65 -6.58 20.93 -9.73
CA VAL A 65 -6.92 21.23 -8.32
C VAL A 65 -6.25 22.52 -7.85
N CYS A 66 -5.01 22.78 -8.26
CA CYS A 66 -4.26 23.99 -7.91
C CYS A 66 -4.63 25.23 -8.76
N LEU A 67 -5.32 25.06 -9.89
CA LEU A 67 -5.77 26.14 -10.77
C LEU A 67 -7.18 26.65 -10.44
N LEU A 68 -7.95 25.93 -9.61
CA LEU A 68 -9.26 26.39 -9.11
C LEU A 68 -9.17 27.75 -8.38
N PRO A 69 -8.20 27.99 -7.48
CA PRO A 69 -8.05 29.30 -6.82
C PRO A 69 -7.59 30.42 -7.77
N LEU A 70 -6.84 30.07 -8.83
CA LEU A 70 -6.32 31.02 -9.83
C LEU A 70 -7.36 31.44 -10.88
N THR A 71 -8.53 30.78 -10.93
CA THR A 71 -9.66 31.18 -11.78
C THR A 71 -10.72 31.94 -10.98
N VAL A 72 -10.87 31.63 -9.69
CA VAL A 72 -11.72 32.39 -8.76
C VAL A 72 -11.10 33.76 -8.41
N GLY A 73 -9.77 33.87 -8.29
CA GLY A 73 -9.09 35.13 -7.98
C GLY A 73 -9.28 36.25 -9.02
N PRO A 74 -9.11 36.00 -10.33
CA PRO A 74 -9.41 36.97 -11.38
C PRO A 74 -10.91 37.25 -11.52
N ALA A 75 -11.78 36.27 -11.32
CA ALA A 75 -13.23 36.48 -11.30
C ALA A 75 -13.66 37.37 -10.13
N TYR A 76 -13.03 37.22 -8.96
CA TYR A 76 -13.23 38.08 -7.79
C TYR A 76 -12.68 39.51 -8.04
N ASN A 77 -11.51 39.64 -8.65
CA ASN A 77 -10.95 40.96 -8.99
C ASN A 77 -11.70 41.66 -10.13
N PHE A 78 -12.33 40.92 -11.06
CA PHE A 78 -13.22 41.47 -12.09
C PHE A 78 -14.63 41.78 -11.56
N LEU A 79 -15.11 41.07 -10.53
CA LEU A 79 -16.34 41.41 -9.81
C LEU A 79 -16.22 42.71 -9.00
N VAL A 80 -15.00 43.22 -8.80
CA VAL A 80 -14.74 44.51 -8.14
C VAL A 80 -14.59 45.66 -9.17
N ALA A 81 -14.42 45.35 -10.46
CA ALA A 81 -14.45 46.35 -11.53
C ALA A 81 -15.89 46.53 -12.06
N GLU A 82 -16.36 47.77 -12.17
CA GLU A 82 -17.77 48.16 -12.35
C GLU A 82 -18.48 47.63 -13.63
N ASP A 83 -17.78 46.97 -14.55
CA ASP A 83 -18.38 46.38 -15.77
C ASP A 83 -18.73 44.89 -15.59
N HIS A 84 -19.71 44.64 -14.72
CA HIS A 84 -20.21 43.30 -14.37
C HIS A 84 -20.78 42.52 -15.56
N PHE A 85 -21.28 43.19 -16.60
CA PHE A 85 -21.91 42.53 -17.74
C PHE A 85 -20.92 41.76 -18.61
N PHE A 86 -19.75 42.34 -18.90
CA PHE A 86 -18.74 41.69 -19.73
C PHE A 86 -18.03 40.55 -19.00
N ALA A 87 -17.77 40.70 -17.70
CA ALA A 87 -17.19 39.63 -16.89
C ALA A 87 -18.16 38.44 -16.74
N PHE A 88 -19.46 38.73 -16.53
CA PHE A 88 -20.49 37.70 -16.45
C PHE A 88 -20.70 37.01 -17.81
N ALA A 89 -20.83 37.77 -18.90
CA ALA A 89 -20.96 37.21 -20.24
C ALA A 89 -19.73 36.39 -20.64
N TRP A 90 -18.52 36.84 -20.29
CA TRP A 90 -17.27 36.10 -20.52
C TRP A 90 -17.22 34.80 -19.72
N MET A 91 -17.54 34.84 -18.42
CA MET A 91 -17.58 33.66 -17.55
C MET A 91 -18.62 32.65 -18.04
N VAL A 92 -19.82 33.11 -18.40
CA VAL A 92 -20.88 32.25 -18.95
C VAL A 92 -20.45 31.65 -20.29
N LEU A 93 -19.83 32.43 -21.18
CA LEU A 93 -19.36 31.94 -22.46
C LEU A 93 -18.22 30.90 -22.31
N GLU A 94 -17.29 31.12 -21.39
CA GLU A 94 -16.18 30.18 -21.11
C GLU A 94 -16.69 28.88 -20.49
N ILE A 95 -17.65 28.96 -19.55
CA ILE A 95 -18.31 27.80 -18.95
C ILE A 95 -19.10 27.03 -20.00
N LEU A 96 -19.88 27.72 -20.85
CA LEU A 96 -20.67 27.09 -21.91
C LEU A 96 -19.77 26.44 -22.97
N LEU A 97 -18.68 27.09 -23.37
CA LEU A 97 -17.72 26.56 -24.34
C LEU A 97 -17.01 25.31 -23.79
N ARG A 98 -16.59 25.33 -22.52
CA ARG A 98 -15.97 24.18 -21.86
C ARG A 98 -16.96 23.04 -21.66
N ALA A 99 -18.19 23.34 -21.24
CA ALA A 99 -19.26 22.34 -21.12
C ALA A 99 -19.59 21.72 -22.48
N PHE A 100 -19.63 22.52 -23.55
CA PHE A 100 -19.85 22.04 -24.92
C PHE A 100 -18.71 21.12 -25.40
N LEU A 101 -17.45 21.53 -25.19
CA LEU A 101 -16.28 20.72 -25.53
C LEU A 101 -16.23 19.40 -24.73
N PHE A 102 -16.58 19.45 -23.44
CA PHE A 102 -16.62 18.26 -22.58
C PHE A 102 -17.76 17.32 -22.98
N THR A 103 -18.95 17.86 -23.27
CA THR A 103 -20.11 17.08 -23.75
C THR A 103 -19.83 16.46 -25.12
N TYR A 104 -19.14 17.16 -26.00
CA TYR A 104 -18.78 16.67 -27.33
C TYR A 104 -17.68 15.59 -27.27
N LEU A 105 -16.67 15.74 -26.42
CA LEU A 105 -15.67 14.69 -26.15
C LEU A 105 -16.32 13.45 -25.52
N PHE A 106 -17.27 13.66 -24.61
CA PHE A 106 -18.02 12.59 -23.97
C PHE A 106 -18.93 11.86 -24.97
N LEU A 107 -19.66 12.58 -25.83
CA LEU A 107 -20.45 12.01 -26.92
C LEU A 107 -19.57 11.30 -27.95
N GLY A 108 -18.40 11.85 -28.29
CA GLY A 108 -17.43 11.18 -29.17
C GLY A 108 -16.93 9.87 -28.59
N MET A 109 -16.59 9.84 -27.30
CA MET A 109 -16.18 8.61 -26.60
C MET A 109 -17.34 7.61 -26.45
N ALA A 110 -18.58 8.09 -26.25
CA ALA A 110 -19.75 7.25 -26.10
C ALA A 110 -20.25 6.67 -27.44
N TYR A 111 -20.07 7.40 -28.56
CA TYR A 111 -20.54 7.00 -29.90
C TYR A 111 -19.54 6.08 -30.64
N GLU A 112 -18.24 6.19 -30.37
CA GLU A 112 -17.18 5.38 -31.01
C GLU A 112 -17.15 3.91 -30.56
N LEU A 113 -17.85 3.52 -29.48
CA LEU A 113 -17.78 2.15 -28.96
C LEU A 113 -18.69 1.13 -29.66
N ARG A 114 -19.58 1.51 -30.59
CA ARG A 114 -20.61 0.58 -31.08
C ARG A 114 -20.78 0.32 -32.58
N PHE A 115 -20.33 1.13 -33.55
CA PHE A 115 -20.54 0.76 -34.97
C PHE A 115 -19.53 1.30 -36.02
N LEU A 116 -18.93 0.34 -36.78
CA LEU A 116 -18.49 0.38 -38.21
C LEU A 116 -17.24 1.24 -38.58
N ASN A 117 -16.44 1.06 -39.66
CA ASN A 117 -16.21 0.10 -40.76
C ASN A 117 -14.72 0.31 -41.21
N PRO A 118 -13.96 -0.72 -41.62
CA PRO A 118 -12.51 -0.62 -41.89
C PRO A 118 -12.04 0.28 -43.05
N TYR A 119 -12.89 0.66 -44.01
CA TYR A 119 -12.43 1.41 -45.20
C TYR A 119 -12.27 2.93 -45.00
N LEU A 120 -12.74 3.52 -43.90
CA LEU A 120 -12.60 4.95 -43.59
C LEU A 120 -11.36 5.29 -42.73
N ARG A 121 -10.44 4.34 -42.50
CA ARG A 121 -9.28 4.47 -41.60
C ARG A 121 -8.08 5.28 -42.12
N PHE A 122 -8.09 5.79 -43.36
CA PHE A 122 -6.88 6.29 -44.02
C PHE A 122 -6.84 7.80 -44.34
N CYS A 123 -7.77 8.59 -43.77
CA CYS A 123 -7.60 10.04 -43.58
C CYS A 123 -7.56 10.28 -42.07
N PRO A 124 -6.51 10.87 -41.46
CA PRO A 124 -6.42 10.87 -40.01
C PRO A 124 -7.33 11.97 -39.47
N PHE A 125 -8.52 11.51 -39.10
CA PHE A 125 -9.75 12.20 -38.73
C PHE A 125 -10.54 12.71 -39.95
N ASP A 126 -11.67 12.06 -40.17
CA ASP A 126 -12.80 12.57 -40.95
C ASP A 126 -13.21 13.99 -40.46
N ARG A 127 -14.32 14.53 -40.97
CA ARG A 127 -14.88 15.88 -40.68
C ARG A 127 -14.64 16.47 -39.27
N PRO A 128 -14.70 15.73 -38.15
CA PRO A 128 -14.44 16.27 -36.81
C PRO A 128 -13.03 16.87 -36.62
N GLY A 129 -12.00 16.32 -37.24
CA GLY A 129 -10.62 16.81 -37.07
C GLY A 129 -10.36 18.14 -37.79
N ALA A 130 -10.91 18.29 -39.00
CA ALA A 130 -10.91 19.56 -39.74
C ALA A 130 -11.76 20.61 -39.01
N LEU A 131 -12.90 20.22 -38.44
CA LEU A 131 -13.77 21.10 -37.65
C LEU A 131 -13.13 21.52 -36.32
N LEU A 132 -12.37 20.65 -35.64
CA LEU A 132 -11.61 21.01 -34.43
C LEU A 132 -10.51 22.02 -34.74
N LEU A 133 -9.83 21.86 -35.88
CA LEU A 133 -8.79 22.78 -36.33
C LEU A 133 -9.40 24.14 -36.72
N CYS A 134 -10.51 24.15 -37.45
CA CYS A 134 -11.25 25.36 -37.80
C CYS A 134 -11.83 26.06 -36.55
N ALA A 135 -12.44 25.32 -35.62
CA ALA A 135 -13.00 25.86 -34.38
C ALA A 135 -11.93 26.39 -33.42
N GLY A 136 -10.74 25.80 -33.40
CA GLY A 136 -9.58 26.31 -32.65
C GLY A 136 -8.94 27.55 -33.27
N LEU A 137 -9.08 27.75 -34.59
CA LEU A 137 -8.52 28.89 -35.34
C LEU A 137 -9.50 30.06 -35.49
N LEU A 138 -10.82 29.83 -35.41
CA LEU A 138 -11.88 30.82 -35.56
C LEU A 138 -11.80 32.02 -34.58
N PRO A 139 -11.42 31.85 -33.28
CA PRO A 139 -11.25 32.98 -32.35
C PRO A 139 -9.99 33.83 -32.63
N ILE A 140 -9.06 33.31 -33.43
CA ILE A 140 -7.73 33.92 -33.64
C ILE A 140 -7.76 34.94 -34.79
N TRP A 141 -8.74 34.81 -35.69
CA TRP A 141 -8.85 35.65 -36.89
C TRP A 141 -9.65 36.94 -36.70
N THR A 142 -10.44 37.06 -35.62
CA THR A 142 -11.37 38.19 -35.43
C THR A 142 -10.78 39.38 -34.70
N LEU A 143 -9.54 39.30 -34.18
CA LEU A 143 -8.94 40.39 -33.38
C LEU A 143 -7.49 40.70 -33.80
N PRO A 144 -7.18 41.95 -34.21
CA PRO A 144 -5.84 42.39 -34.67
C PRO A 144 -4.70 42.17 -33.66
N TRP A 145 -5.02 42.04 -32.37
CA TRP A 145 -4.06 41.99 -31.26
C TRP A 145 -3.45 40.61 -31.03
N ASN A 146 -3.92 39.56 -31.72
CA ASN A 146 -3.41 38.18 -31.60
C ASN A 146 -2.29 37.84 -32.60
N LEU A 147 -1.93 38.78 -33.49
CA LEU A 147 -0.84 38.62 -34.47
C LEU A 147 0.54 38.28 -33.83
N PRO A 148 0.92 38.85 -32.67
CA PRO A 148 2.17 38.48 -31.98
C PRO A 148 2.16 37.05 -31.43
N LEU A 149 0.98 36.54 -31.04
CA LEU A 149 0.80 35.16 -30.57
C LEU A 149 0.98 34.17 -31.74
N LEU A 150 0.46 34.53 -32.92
CA LEU A 150 0.66 33.76 -34.14
C LEU A 150 2.14 33.74 -34.56
N LEU A 151 2.80 34.90 -34.57
CA LEU A 151 4.23 35.03 -34.94
C LEU A 151 5.17 34.29 -33.98
N THR A 152 4.80 34.18 -32.70
CA THR A 152 5.57 33.43 -31.68
C THR A 152 5.28 31.92 -31.70
N ALA A 153 4.09 31.50 -32.14
CA ALA A 153 3.72 30.09 -32.30
C ALA A 153 4.22 29.47 -33.63
N CYS A 154 4.37 30.28 -34.69
CA CYS A 154 4.78 29.83 -36.02
C CYS A 154 6.11 29.04 -36.07
N PRO A 155 7.19 29.44 -35.38
CA PRO A 155 8.43 28.66 -35.34
C PRO A 155 8.26 27.29 -34.68
N GLY A 156 7.42 27.19 -33.65
CA GLY A 156 7.12 25.93 -32.96
C GLY A 156 6.21 25.01 -33.78
N ALA A 157 5.21 25.57 -34.46
CA ALA A 157 4.37 24.83 -35.41
C ALA A 157 5.20 24.31 -36.60
N TRP A 158 6.08 25.13 -37.18
CA TRP A 158 7.01 24.74 -38.24
C TRP A 158 7.99 23.65 -37.78
N HIS A 159 8.50 23.74 -36.54
CA HIS A 159 9.39 22.73 -35.97
C HIS A 159 8.65 21.42 -35.65
N GLY A 160 7.39 21.49 -35.23
CA GLY A 160 6.49 20.33 -35.07
C GLY A 160 6.17 19.67 -36.42
N PHE A 161 5.94 20.46 -37.46
CA PHE A 161 5.67 19.99 -38.83
C PHE A 161 6.86 19.22 -39.37
N ARG A 162 8.05 19.82 -39.27
CA ARG A 162 9.32 19.26 -39.75
C ARG A 162 9.70 17.94 -39.05
N ARG A 163 9.26 17.73 -37.81
CA ARG A 163 9.53 16.50 -37.05
C ARG A 163 8.39 15.48 -37.07
N GLN A 164 7.35 15.68 -37.91
CA GLN A 164 6.13 14.86 -37.94
C GLN A 164 5.45 14.75 -36.56
N ARG A 165 5.60 15.80 -35.73
CA ARG A 165 5.03 15.90 -34.38
C ARG A 165 4.03 17.06 -34.27
N LEU A 166 3.45 17.49 -35.39
CA LEU A 166 2.44 18.54 -35.41
C LEU A 166 1.25 18.19 -34.48
N LEU A 167 0.96 16.89 -34.34
CA LEU A 167 -0.13 16.35 -33.51
C LEU A 167 0.16 16.35 -31.99
N SER A 168 1.43 16.54 -31.56
CA SER A 168 1.74 16.83 -30.16
C SER A 168 1.76 18.34 -29.87
N TRP A 169 1.60 19.19 -30.88
CA TRP A 169 1.67 20.65 -30.72
C TRP A 169 0.51 21.23 -29.90
N PRO A 170 -0.75 20.73 -29.97
CA PRO A 170 -1.80 21.15 -29.04
C PRO A 170 -1.49 20.80 -27.58
N VAL A 171 -0.77 19.69 -27.35
CA VAL A 171 -0.25 19.30 -26.03
C VAL A 171 0.90 20.21 -25.62
N VAL A 172 1.78 20.63 -26.53
CA VAL A 172 2.88 21.56 -26.20
C VAL A 172 2.37 22.99 -25.99
N VAL A 173 1.38 23.46 -26.76
CA VAL A 173 0.73 24.76 -26.62
C VAL A 173 -0.21 24.79 -25.41
N GLY A 174 -0.90 23.69 -25.11
CA GLY A 174 -1.79 23.57 -23.94
C GLY A 174 -1.08 23.28 -22.61
N ILE A 175 0.04 22.54 -22.63
CA ILE A 175 0.71 22.07 -21.40
C ILE A 175 2.07 22.75 -21.18
N ASN A 176 2.86 22.98 -22.22
CA ASN A 176 4.25 23.47 -22.08
C ASN A 176 4.38 24.99 -22.25
N PHE A 177 3.55 25.60 -23.09
CA PHE A 177 3.53 27.05 -23.30
C PHE A 177 3.15 27.83 -22.02
N PRO A 178 2.16 27.41 -21.20
CA PRO A 178 1.85 28.08 -19.93
C PRO A 178 2.95 27.90 -18.87
N ARG A 179 3.60 26.73 -18.83
CA ARG A 179 4.76 26.48 -17.96
C ARG A 179 5.96 27.33 -18.35
N MET A 180 6.30 27.38 -19.65
CA MET A 180 7.31 28.31 -20.17
C MET A 180 6.92 29.77 -19.94
N ALA A 181 5.65 30.16 -20.11
CA ALA A 181 5.19 31.53 -19.89
C ALA A 181 5.23 31.93 -18.41
N ARG A 182 4.91 31.00 -17.48
CA ARG A 182 5.03 31.21 -16.03
C ARG A 182 6.48 31.31 -15.58
N ASP A 183 7.32 30.38 -16.00
CA ASP A 183 8.73 30.32 -15.57
C ASP A 183 9.53 31.47 -16.21
N ASN A 184 9.22 31.83 -17.46
CA ASN A 184 9.74 33.05 -18.09
C ASN A 184 9.10 34.31 -17.50
N GLY A 185 7.83 34.32 -17.13
CA GLY A 185 7.15 35.47 -16.52
C GLY A 185 7.70 35.83 -15.13
N LEU A 186 7.96 34.82 -14.29
CA LEU A 186 8.65 34.99 -13.00
C LEU A 186 10.11 35.44 -13.18
N TRP A 187 10.80 34.90 -14.19
CA TRP A 187 12.16 35.32 -14.53
C TRP A 187 12.20 36.76 -15.07
N TRP A 188 11.24 37.14 -15.93
CA TRP A 188 11.05 38.48 -16.47
C TRP A 188 10.73 39.49 -15.36
N TYR A 189 9.77 39.19 -14.49
CA TYR A 189 9.39 40.03 -13.34
C TYR A 189 10.58 40.30 -12.41
N LYS A 190 11.40 39.28 -12.16
CA LYS A 190 12.61 39.39 -11.31
C LYS A 190 13.72 40.23 -11.93
N HIS A 191 13.79 40.35 -13.26
CA HIS A 191 14.85 41.09 -13.94
C HIS A 191 14.40 42.47 -14.47
N LEU A 192 13.15 42.62 -14.94
CA LEU A 192 12.57 43.89 -15.42
C LEU A 192 12.48 44.97 -14.35
N THR A 193 12.40 44.59 -13.07
CA THR A 193 12.39 45.52 -11.92
C THR A 193 13.74 46.21 -11.66
N THR A 194 14.78 45.88 -12.44
CA THR A 194 16.08 46.57 -12.38
C THR A 194 16.43 47.17 -13.75
N CYS A 195 16.97 48.38 -13.80
CA CYS A 195 17.35 49.03 -15.08
C CYS A 195 18.39 48.24 -15.89
N LYS A 196 19.07 47.25 -15.29
CA LYS A 196 19.97 46.30 -15.97
C LYS A 196 19.24 45.13 -16.66
N GLY A 197 17.97 44.88 -16.31
CA GLY A 197 17.18 43.74 -16.74
C GLY A 197 16.97 43.60 -18.24
N ILE A 198 16.64 44.71 -18.92
CA ILE A 198 16.37 44.68 -20.37
C ILE A 198 17.64 44.30 -21.15
N LYS A 199 18.81 44.78 -20.70
CA LYS A 199 20.10 44.41 -21.30
C LYS A 199 20.41 42.92 -21.08
N THR A 200 20.19 42.41 -19.87
CA THR A 200 20.39 41.00 -19.53
C THR A 200 19.44 40.07 -20.30
N ILE A 201 18.17 40.47 -20.48
CA ILE A 201 17.18 39.73 -21.27
C ILE A 201 17.60 39.69 -22.74
N ARG A 202 18.00 40.83 -23.31
CA ARG A 202 18.48 40.90 -24.70
C ARG A 202 19.73 40.05 -24.91
N GLU A 203 20.72 40.13 -24.02
CA GLU A 203 21.95 39.33 -24.09
C GLU A 203 21.65 37.83 -23.99
N TRP A 204 20.71 37.44 -23.13
CA TRP A 204 20.28 36.04 -23.01
C TRP A 204 19.65 35.53 -24.31
N TYR A 205 18.69 36.26 -24.89
CA TYR A 205 18.06 35.87 -26.16
C TYR A 205 19.06 35.84 -27.32
N VAL A 206 19.97 36.81 -27.40
CA VAL A 206 21.05 36.82 -28.41
C VAL A 206 21.97 35.61 -28.22
N ASN A 207 22.28 35.22 -26.98
CA ASN A 207 23.11 34.04 -26.71
C ASN A 207 22.38 32.72 -27.01
N GLN A 208 21.07 32.63 -26.78
CA GLN A 208 20.27 31.47 -27.18
C GLN A 208 20.15 31.35 -28.70
N MET A 209 19.92 32.47 -29.40
CA MET A 209 19.93 32.52 -30.86
C MET A 209 21.30 32.09 -31.42
N LYS A 210 22.42 32.54 -30.83
CA LYS A 210 23.77 32.11 -31.24
C LYS A 210 24.01 30.61 -31.01
N ARG A 211 23.49 30.04 -29.90
CA ARG A 211 23.58 28.59 -29.63
C ARG A 211 22.75 27.78 -30.62
N ASN A 212 21.50 28.15 -30.81
CA ASN A 212 20.60 27.48 -31.75
C ASN A 212 21.08 27.63 -33.20
N TRP A 213 21.70 28.76 -33.56
CA TRP A 213 22.33 28.94 -34.86
C TRP A 213 23.52 28.00 -35.07
N LYS A 214 24.37 27.80 -34.05
CA LYS A 214 25.47 26.81 -34.12
C LYS A 214 24.94 25.39 -34.31
N GLU A 215 23.89 25.01 -33.58
CA GLU A 215 23.26 23.68 -33.71
C GLU A 215 22.59 23.51 -35.08
N LEU A 216 21.88 24.53 -35.58
CA LEU A 216 21.29 24.52 -36.91
C LEU A 216 22.35 24.45 -38.01
N HIS A 217 23.44 25.18 -37.86
CA HIS A 217 24.57 25.18 -38.79
C HIS A 217 25.27 23.81 -38.80
N GLN A 218 25.48 23.21 -37.62
CA GLN A 218 26.03 21.86 -37.47
C GLN A 218 25.12 20.81 -38.15
N TRP A 219 23.82 20.87 -37.87
CA TRP A 219 22.81 20.01 -38.49
C TRP A 219 22.76 20.16 -40.02
N TYR A 220 22.87 21.39 -40.52
CA TYR A 220 22.93 21.67 -41.96
C TYR A 220 24.18 21.06 -42.59
N LEU A 221 25.34 21.18 -41.93
CA LEU A 221 26.59 20.56 -42.38
C LEU A 221 26.50 19.02 -42.41
N GLU A 222 25.83 18.42 -41.42
CA GLU A 222 25.54 16.97 -41.36
C GLU A 222 24.63 16.52 -42.51
N LYS A 223 23.52 17.23 -42.75
CA LYS A 223 22.56 16.85 -43.80
C LYS A 223 23.07 17.05 -45.23
N MET A 224 23.97 18.01 -45.43
CA MET A 224 24.63 18.21 -46.71
C MET A 224 25.80 17.23 -46.92
N GLY A 225 26.02 16.26 -46.01
CA GLY A 225 27.11 15.29 -46.10
C GLY A 225 28.50 15.91 -45.99
N ARG A 226 28.59 17.13 -45.44
CA ARG A 226 29.85 17.88 -45.32
C ARG A 226 30.60 17.55 -44.04
N THR A 227 30.05 16.70 -43.17
CA THR A 227 30.74 16.10 -42.02
C THR A 227 30.82 14.57 -42.18
N ARG A 228 31.93 13.99 -41.71
CA ARG A 228 32.14 12.55 -41.61
C ARG A 228 32.59 12.22 -40.19
N LYS A 229 32.21 11.03 -39.71
CA LYS A 229 32.60 10.53 -38.40
C LYS A 229 34.00 9.94 -38.48
N CYS A 230 34.94 10.51 -37.74
CA CYS A 230 36.31 10.01 -37.67
C CYS A 230 36.31 8.56 -37.14
N TYR A 231 36.97 7.64 -37.84
CA TYR A 231 37.00 6.25 -37.43
C TYR A 231 37.70 6.04 -36.08
N HIS A 232 38.70 6.86 -35.73
CA HIS A 232 39.43 6.72 -34.47
C HIS A 232 38.72 7.39 -33.29
N CYS A 233 38.61 8.73 -33.28
CA CYS A 233 38.04 9.44 -32.13
C CYS A 233 36.50 9.42 -32.09
N LYS A 234 35.85 8.90 -33.13
CA LYS A 234 34.38 8.84 -33.28
C LYS A 234 33.68 10.21 -33.26
N GLN A 235 34.41 11.32 -33.32
CA GLN A 235 33.83 12.66 -33.47
C GLN A 235 33.52 12.96 -34.94
N GLU A 236 32.40 13.62 -35.19
CA GLU A 236 32.09 14.17 -36.51
C GLU A 236 32.88 15.45 -36.76
N LYS A 237 33.56 15.50 -37.90
CA LYS A 237 34.36 16.65 -38.34
C LYS A 237 34.03 16.93 -39.80
N LEU A 238 34.29 18.15 -40.25
CA LEU A 238 34.12 18.51 -41.65
C LEU A 238 34.93 17.57 -42.55
N CYS A 239 34.33 17.09 -43.65
CA CYS A 239 34.98 16.19 -44.61
C CYS A 239 36.28 16.77 -45.17
N SER A 240 36.36 18.11 -45.30
CA SER A 240 37.57 18.83 -45.73
C SER A 240 38.70 18.84 -44.69
N LYS A 241 38.45 18.39 -43.46
CA LYS A 241 39.43 18.34 -42.35
C LYS A 241 39.73 16.90 -41.92
N GLY A 242 39.86 16.00 -42.89
CA GLY A 242 40.28 14.63 -42.64
C GLY A 242 40.63 13.90 -43.93
N SER A 243 41.23 12.73 -43.76
CA SER A 243 41.78 11.94 -44.85
C SER A 243 41.26 10.52 -44.76
N GLU A 244 41.10 9.87 -45.91
CA GLU A 244 40.71 8.47 -46.02
C GLU A 244 41.96 7.62 -46.22
N ASP A 245 42.11 6.54 -45.44
CA ASP A 245 43.23 5.62 -45.60
C ASP A 245 43.09 4.85 -46.91
N PRO A 246 44.06 4.92 -47.84
CA PRO A 246 43.98 4.15 -49.07
C PRO A 246 43.98 2.63 -48.85
N GLN A 247 44.44 2.12 -47.69
CA GLN A 247 44.48 0.69 -47.44
C GLN A 247 43.17 0.13 -46.86
N ASP A 248 42.56 0.80 -45.88
CA ASP A 248 41.35 0.30 -45.21
C ASP A 248 40.07 1.07 -45.57
N LEU A 249 40.20 2.13 -46.38
CA LEU A 249 39.12 3.00 -46.84
C LEU A 249 38.34 3.67 -45.68
N LYS A 250 38.97 3.81 -44.51
CA LYS A 250 38.34 4.47 -43.37
C LYS A 250 38.78 5.92 -43.29
N TRP A 251 37.82 6.77 -42.97
CA TRP A 251 38.05 8.22 -42.87
C TRP A 251 38.44 8.62 -41.45
N TYR A 252 39.54 9.34 -41.31
CA TYR A 252 40.06 9.86 -40.06
C TYR A 252 40.09 11.39 -40.11
N CYS A 253 39.68 12.07 -39.03
CA CYS A 253 39.88 13.52 -38.95
C CYS A 253 41.37 13.85 -38.92
N GLU A 254 41.76 15.03 -39.39
CA GLU A 254 43.15 15.44 -39.61
C GLU A 254 44.06 15.22 -38.40
N ALA A 255 43.58 15.52 -37.18
CA ALA A 255 44.32 15.26 -35.94
C ALA A 255 44.57 13.77 -35.71
N CYS A 256 43.54 12.92 -35.87
CA CYS A 256 43.67 11.47 -35.73
C CYS A 256 44.45 10.84 -36.89
N TRP A 257 44.31 11.36 -38.10
CA TRP A 257 45.07 10.96 -39.27
C TRP A 257 46.55 11.24 -39.09
N SER A 258 46.91 12.42 -38.60
CA SER A 258 48.32 12.77 -38.30
C SER A 258 48.95 11.85 -37.25
N HIS A 259 48.12 11.31 -36.35
CA HIS A 259 48.54 10.33 -35.34
C HIS A 259 48.66 8.95 -35.99
N TYR A 260 47.61 8.50 -36.68
CA TYR A 260 47.50 7.21 -37.36
C TYR A 260 48.56 7.00 -38.44
N TYR A 261 48.78 7.98 -39.33
CA TYR A 261 49.80 7.95 -40.38
C TYR A 261 51.23 7.86 -39.81
N LYS A 262 51.44 8.26 -38.55
CA LYS A 262 52.71 8.10 -37.84
C LYS A 262 52.84 6.75 -37.14
N HIS A 263 51.80 5.92 -37.08
CA HIS A 263 51.94 4.54 -36.65
C HIS A 263 52.46 3.70 -37.81
N TRP A 264 53.61 3.07 -37.61
CA TRP A 264 54.17 2.13 -38.56
C TRP A 264 54.00 0.72 -37.98
N GLN A 265 53.64 -0.24 -38.83
CA GLN A 265 53.64 -1.64 -38.42
C GLN A 265 55.09 -2.13 -38.40
N CYS A 266 55.58 -2.56 -37.25
CA CYS A 266 56.91 -3.16 -37.17
C CYS A 266 56.93 -4.45 -38.00
N PRO A 267 57.77 -4.58 -39.05
CA PRO A 267 57.83 -5.78 -39.88
C PRO A 267 58.15 -7.03 -39.07
N SER A 268 58.96 -6.88 -38.03
CA SER A 268 59.48 -7.98 -37.21
C SER A 268 58.45 -8.59 -36.27
N CYS A 269 57.62 -7.79 -35.60
CA CYS A 269 56.64 -8.30 -34.62
C CYS A 269 55.18 -8.02 -35.01
N LYS A 270 54.95 -7.35 -36.14
CA LYS A 270 53.64 -6.95 -36.66
C LYS A 270 52.83 -6.00 -35.75
N ALA A 271 53.42 -5.49 -34.67
CA ALA A 271 52.78 -4.51 -33.80
C ALA A 271 52.81 -3.09 -34.42
N TRP A 272 51.68 -2.39 -34.34
CA TRP A 272 51.54 -0.98 -34.74
C TRP A 272 51.91 -0.07 -33.57
N THR A 273 52.87 0.83 -33.76
CA THR A 273 53.32 1.75 -32.70
C THR A 273 53.90 3.04 -33.27
N LEU A 274 53.92 4.09 -32.45
CA LEU A 274 54.51 5.39 -32.77
C LEU A 274 55.99 5.45 -32.39
N ARG A 275 56.41 4.59 -31.46
CA ARG A 275 57.76 4.58 -30.93
C ARG A 275 58.55 3.48 -31.62
N GLY A 276 59.47 3.89 -32.47
CA GLY A 276 60.34 3.02 -33.24
C GLY A 276 61.39 3.85 -33.96
N ASP A 277 62.41 3.17 -34.44
CA ASP A 277 63.53 3.80 -35.11
C ASP A 277 63.94 2.96 -36.34
N LYS A 278 64.64 3.57 -37.29
CA LYS A 278 65.09 2.86 -38.49
C LYS A 278 66.35 2.05 -38.19
N TRP A 279 66.30 0.75 -38.39
CA TRP A 279 67.47 -0.13 -38.35
C TRP A 279 67.68 -0.73 -39.75
N GLN A 280 68.84 -0.47 -40.37
CA GLN A 280 69.15 -0.94 -41.73
C GLN A 280 68.03 -0.65 -42.75
N ASN A 281 67.57 0.60 -42.81
CA ASN A 281 66.47 1.09 -43.67
C ASN A 281 65.08 0.48 -43.43
N GLN A 282 64.89 -0.40 -42.46
CA GLN A 282 63.57 -0.86 -42.05
C GLN A 282 63.17 -0.20 -40.72
N TRP A 283 61.96 0.36 -40.66
CA TRP A 283 61.43 0.90 -39.42
C TRP A 283 61.04 -0.25 -38.49
N LEU A 284 61.58 -0.26 -37.26
CA LEU A 284 61.26 -1.26 -36.23
C LEU A 284 60.67 -0.57 -35.02
N CYS A 285 59.71 -1.20 -34.34
CA CYS A 285 59.24 -0.67 -33.06
C CYS A 285 60.38 -0.64 -32.03
N SER A 286 60.31 0.25 -31.04
CA SER A 286 61.38 0.46 -30.06
C SER A 286 61.85 -0.82 -29.37
N LYS A 287 60.92 -1.74 -29.06
CA LYS A 287 61.24 -3.07 -28.49
C LYS A 287 62.06 -3.94 -29.45
N CYS A 288 61.61 -4.10 -30.70
CA CYS A 288 62.33 -4.89 -31.70
C CYS A 288 63.65 -4.24 -32.12
N PHE A 289 63.69 -2.91 -32.16
CA PHE A 289 64.91 -2.14 -32.41
C PHE A 289 65.93 -2.40 -31.30
N GLN A 290 65.55 -2.28 -30.03
CA GLN A 290 66.44 -2.59 -28.91
C GLN A 290 66.86 -4.06 -28.90
N ALA A 291 65.94 -4.99 -29.16
CA ALA A 291 66.26 -6.41 -29.22
C ALA A 291 67.29 -6.70 -30.33
N LYS A 292 67.13 -6.12 -31.52
CA LYS A 292 68.12 -6.26 -32.61
C LYS A 292 69.42 -5.55 -32.31
N LYS A 293 69.38 -4.34 -31.74
CA LYS A 293 70.57 -3.59 -31.35
C LYS A 293 71.39 -4.34 -30.29
N ASN A 294 70.72 -4.98 -29.34
CA ASN A 294 71.36 -5.78 -28.28
C ASN A 294 71.81 -7.16 -28.78
N ALA A 295 71.20 -7.67 -29.86
CA ALA A 295 71.58 -8.93 -30.50
C ALA A 295 72.75 -8.78 -31.47
N VAL A 296 73.20 -7.55 -31.78
CA VAL A 296 74.51 -7.37 -32.42
C VAL A 296 75.55 -7.66 -31.35
N PRO A 297 76.33 -8.75 -31.48
CA PRO A 297 77.42 -9.02 -30.54
C PRO A 297 78.38 -7.83 -30.56
N PRO A 298 78.85 -7.33 -29.41
CA PRO A 298 79.88 -6.30 -29.41
C PRO A 298 81.08 -6.83 -30.20
N LEU A 299 81.35 -6.20 -31.35
CA LEU A 299 82.56 -6.44 -32.13
C LEU A 299 83.75 -6.21 -31.19
N ALA A 300 84.49 -7.30 -30.94
CA ALA A 300 85.69 -7.30 -30.15
C ALA A 300 86.73 -6.35 -30.78
N VAL A 301 87.14 -5.34 -30.02
CA VAL A 301 88.31 -4.49 -30.29
C VAL A 301 89.00 -4.25 -28.93
N PRO A 302 90.34 -4.27 -28.86
CA PRO A 302 91.10 -4.91 -27.78
C PRO A 302 91.56 -4.01 -26.64
N LEU A 303 92.02 -4.67 -25.57
CA LEU A 303 92.90 -4.21 -24.51
C LEU A 303 93.89 -3.10 -24.92
N LEU A 304 93.95 -2.02 -24.13
CA LEU A 304 95.19 -1.39 -23.65
C LEU A 304 94.90 -0.38 -22.53
N ALA A 305 95.41 -0.73 -21.35
CA ALA A 305 96.17 0.08 -20.38
C ALA A 305 95.77 1.54 -20.01
N GLU A 306 95.72 1.72 -18.69
CA GLU A 306 96.42 2.78 -17.92
C GLU A 306 95.82 4.19 -17.69
N VAL A 307 95.76 4.50 -16.38
CA VAL A 307 96.25 5.74 -15.73
C VAL A 307 95.32 6.97 -15.63
N ASN A 308 94.94 7.21 -14.36
CA ASN A 308 94.85 8.47 -13.58
C ASN A 308 94.00 9.71 -14.02
N HIS A 309 93.51 10.34 -12.93
CA HIS A 309 93.25 11.77 -12.68
C HIS A 309 91.85 12.38 -12.96
N LEU A 310 91.29 12.96 -11.87
CA LEU A 310 90.44 14.17 -11.78
C LEU A 310 91.01 15.37 -12.59
N PRO A 311 90.38 16.58 -12.69
CA PRO A 311 89.01 17.05 -12.39
C PRO A 311 88.39 17.96 -13.51
N ASN A 312 87.23 18.61 -13.21
CA ASN A 312 86.69 19.86 -13.81
C ASN A 312 86.15 19.79 -15.26
N ALA A 313 85.20 20.59 -15.75
CA ALA A 313 84.24 21.59 -15.27
C ALA A 313 83.36 21.95 -16.50
N LEU A 314 82.34 22.82 -16.29
CA LEU A 314 81.56 23.57 -17.30
C LEU A 314 80.48 22.74 -18.04
N GLU A 315 79.21 23.13 -18.17
CA GLU A 315 78.54 24.43 -18.08
C GLU A 315 77.02 24.20 -17.85
N SER A 316 76.46 24.90 -16.86
CA SER A 316 75.03 25.30 -16.77
C SER A 316 74.71 26.39 -17.82
N PRO A 317 73.49 26.95 -18.05
CA PRO A 317 72.30 27.04 -17.17
C PRO A 317 70.95 27.08 -17.98
N PRO A 318 69.87 27.79 -17.56
CA PRO A 318 69.07 27.71 -16.33
C PRO A 318 67.57 27.44 -16.56
N LYS A 319 66.88 26.95 -15.52
CA LYS A 319 65.44 27.13 -15.32
C LYS A 319 65.19 28.55 -14.80
N ARG A 320 64.28 29.28 -15.45
CA ARG A 320 63.80 30.60 -15.00
C ARG A 320 62.53 30.46 -14.16
N GLN A 321 62.55 31.15 -13.03
CA GLN A 321 61.57 31.26 -11.95
C GLN A 321 60.41 32.23 -12.27
N LYS A 322 59.38 32.15 -11.40
CA LYS A 322 58.51 33.24 -10.88
C LYS A 322 57.53 33.86 -11.90
N THR A 323 56.28 34.14 -11.54
CA THR A 323 55.89 35.00 -10.41
C THR A 323 54.50 34.67 -9.85
N GLU A 324 54.42 34.75 -8.52
CA GLU A 324 53.25 35.05 -7.72
C GLU A 324 52.82 36.51 -7.89
N ALA A 325 51.56 36.81 -7.57
CA ALA A 325 51.15 38.08 -6.98
C ALA A 325 50.11 37.81 -5.87
N THR A 326 50.62 37.87 -4.65
CA THR A 326 50.04 38.30 -3.36
C THR A 326 49.34 39.67 -3.46
N GLN A 327 48.58 40.24 -2.51
CA GLN A 327 48.38 40.13 -1.05
C GLN A 327 47.12 40.98 -0.70
N GLU A 328 46.38 40.70 0.37
CA GLU A 328 46.30 41.48 1.65
C GLU A 328 44.84 41.99 1.84
N GLU A 329 44.21 42.09 3.02
CA GLU A 329 44.57 41.83 4.42
C GLU A 329 43.30 41.91 5.31
N SER A 330 43.46 41.55 6.59
CA SER A 330 42.64 41.81 7.80
C SER A 330 41.65 40.74 8.30
N GLY A 331 42.06 40.02 9.36
CA GLY A 331 41.20 39.34 10.35
C GLY A 331 40.84 40.27 11.53
N PRO A 332 40.69 39.80 12.80
CA PRO A 332 40.60 38.41 13.31
C PRO A 332 39.61 38.13 14.51
N VAL A 333 39.20 36.83 14.67
CA VAL A 333 39.26 35.97 15.93
C VAL A 333 38.19 36.16 17.08
N PRO A 334 37.84 35.16 17.95
CA PRO A 334 37.41 33.75 17.76
C PRO A 334 36.37 33.22 18.82
N MET A 335 35.95 31.94 18.74
CA MET A 335 35.86 30.92 19.84
C MET A 335 34.95 29.77 19.36
N GLU A 336 35.47 28.64 18.89
CA GLU A 336 36.08 27.48 19.57
C GLU A 336 35.04 26.38 19.93
N VAL A 337 35.35 25.19 19.40
CA VAL A 337 34.58 23.94 19.36
C VAL A 337 35.48 22.85 19.92
N THR A 338 34.95 21.99 20.77
CA THR A 338 35.47 20.63 21.04
C THR A 338 34.25 19.75 21.39
N ASN A 339 33.84 18.71 20.66
CA ASN A 339 34.49 17.45 20.23
C ASN A 339 35.11 16.65 21.38
N GLN A 340 34.51 15.51 21.78
CA GLN A 340 35.01 14.17 21.46
C GLN A 340 34.24 13.04 22.16
N ALA A 341 34.20 11.90 21.45
CA ALA A 341 33.62 10.61 21.79
C ALA A 341 34.62 9.69 22.49
N VAL A 342 34.15 8.71 23.30
CA VAL A 342 34.85 7.44 23.57
C VAL A 342 33.84 6.32 23.91
N SER A 343 34.16 5.12 23.44
CA SER A 343 33.64 3.75 23.71
C SER A 343 34.91 2.85 23.80
N PRO A 344 34.94 1.53 24.16
CA PRO A 344 34.05 0.58 24.88
C PRO A 344 34.81 -0.32 25.93
N ARG A 345 34.12 -1.39 26.41
CA ARG A 345 34.62 -2.71 26.95
C ARG A 345 35.10 -2.71 28.42
N ASP A 346 34.95 -3.75 29.27
CA ASP A 346 34.68 -5.20 29.13
C ASP A 346 34.40 -5.84 30.53
N LEU A 347 34.01 -7.14 30.54
CA LEU A 347 34.21 -8.19 31.58
C LEU A 347 33.13 -8.56 32.65
N VAL A 348 32.49 -9.72 32.38
CA VAL A 348 32.47 -11.00 33.13
C VAL A 348 32.50 -10.99 34.68
N GLY A 349 31.55 -11.73 35.28
CA GLY A 349 31.66 -12.25 36.65
C GLY A 349 30.61 -13.33 36.97
N ALA A 350 31.08 -14.56 37.21
CA ALA A 350 30.32 -15.75 37.52
C ALA A 350 29.88 -15.82 39.00
N GLY A 351 28.87 -16.64 39.32
CA GLY A 351 28.54 -17.06 40.68
C GLY A 351 27.44 -18.12 40.69
N ALA A 352 27.71 -19.27 41.31
CA ALA A 352 26.91 -20.49 41.25
C ALA A 352 26.46 -20.96 42.65
N VAL A 353 25.28 -21.61 42.72
CA VAL A 353 24.83 -22.68 43.67
C VAL A 353 24.41 -22.22 45.11
N PRO A 354 23.52 -22.92 45.89
CA PRO A 354 22.69 -24.13 45.67
C PRO A 354 21.18 -24.02 45.99
N ALA A 355 20.50 -25.12 45.68
CA ALA A 355 19.11 -25.49 45.91
C ALA A 355 18.70 -25.71 47.38
N SER A 356 17.39 -25.63 47.63
CA SER A 356 16.67 -26.57 48.52
C SER A 356 15.21 -26.70 48.06
N ALA A 357 14.69 -27.93 48.14
CA ALA A 357 13.41 -28.38 47.64
C ALA A 357 12.43 -28.66 48.80
N SER A 358 11.11 -28.53 48.56
CA SER A 358 10.12 -29.58 48.89
C SER A 358 8.66 -29.18 48.56
N HIS A 359 8.02 -30.08 47.79
CA HIS A 359 6.61 -30.53 47.77
C HIS A 359 5.41 -29.56 47.77
N ALA A 360 4.64 -29.58 46.67
CA ALA A 360 3.29 -30.17 46.60
C ALA A 360 2.80 -30.25 45.13
N ALA A 361 2.12 -31.34 44.80
CA ALA A 361 1.61 -31.68 43.47
C ALA A 361 0.14 -31.22 43.25
N ASP A 362 -0.29 -31.31 41.99
CA ASP A 362 -1.66 -31.29 41.45
C ASP A 362 -2.29 -29.95 41.04
N ALA A 363 -2.12 -29.61 39.75
CA ALA A 363 -3.18 -29.32 38.78
C ALA A 363 -2.55 -28.89 37.45
N ALA A 364 -2.41 -29.83 36.51
CA ALA A 364 -1.92 -29.57 35.16
C ALA A 364 -3.00 -28.90 34.30
N ALA A 365 -3.07 -27.56 34.36
CA ALA A 365 -3.62 -26.74 33.29
C ALA A 365 -2.45 -26.17 32.49
N GLY A 366 -2.38 -26.52 31.20
CA GLY A 366 -1.27 -26.15 30.32
C GLY A 366 -1.11 -24.64 30.15
N ASN A 367 -0.24 -24.03 30.95
CA ASN A 367 0.33 -22.72 30.69
C ASN A 367 1.34 -22.82 29.55
N GLY A 368 0.85 -22.77 28.31
CA GLY A 368 1.70 -22.51 27.15
C GLY A 368 2.34 -21.11 27.31
N LEU A 369 3.65 -21.08 27.54
CA LEU A 369 4.47 -19.88 27.61
C LEU A 369 4.32 -19.07 26.30
N LEU A 370 3.51 -18.02 26.35
CA LEU A 370 3.33 -17.08 25.25
C LEU A 370 4.52 -16.12 25.20
N GLN A 371 5.11 -15.98 24.02
CA GLN A 371 6.20 -15.03 23.77
C GLN A 371 5.66 -13.60 23.83
N THR A 372 6.05 -12.84 24.86
CA THR A 372 5.90 -11.38 24.90
C THR A 372 6.91 -10.74 23.94
N PRO A 373 6.61 -9.56 23.36
CA PRO A 373 7.63 -8.76 22.67
C PRO A 373 8.80 -8.48 23.61
N ARG A 374 10.03 -8.43 23.09
CA ARG A 374 11.21 -8.15 23.93
C ARG A 374 11.06 -6.74 24.50
N GLY A 375 10.90 -6.63 25.83
CA GLY A 375 10.80 -5.35 26.54
C GLY A 375 9.39 -4.82 26.78
N THR A 376 8.32 -5.56 26.46
CA THR A 376 6.97 -5.21 26.95
C THR A 376 6.71 -5.92 28.27
N GLU A 377 6.62 -5.16 29.36
CA GLU A 377 6.22 -5.70 30.66
C GLU A 377 4.73 -6.04 30.64
N VAL A 378 4.39 -7.26 31.09
CA VAL A 378 3.00 -7.66 31.30
C VAL A 378 2.58 -7.11 32.65
N ARG A 379 1.70 -6.12 32.64
CA ARG A 379 1.14 -5.56 33.86
C ARG A 379 -0.21 -6.24 34.15
N PRO A 380 -0.42 -6.85 35.33
CA PRO A 380 -1.76 -7.27 35.72
C PRO A 380 -2.63 -6.01 35.87
N LEU A 381 -3.84 -6.04 35.34
CA LEU A 381 -4.82 -4.99 35.61
C LEU A 381 -5.23 -5.12 37.07
N VAL A 382 -5.01 -4.09 37.90
CA VAL A 382 -5.31 -4.18 39.33
C VAL A 382 -6.61 -3.47 39.64
N LEU A 383 -7.68 -4.25 39.81
CA LEU A 383 -8.97 -3.75 40.30
C LEU A 383 -9.06 -4.02 41.80
N HIS A 384 -8.72 -3.02 42.63
CA HIS A 384 -8.88 -3.10 44.08
C HIS A 384 -10.35 -2.87 44.44
N PHE A 385 -11.08 -3.93 44.78
CA PHE A 385 -12.47 -3.82 45.23
C PHE A 385 -12.54 -3.50 46.72
N ALA A 386 -13.44 -2.59 47.12
CA ALA A 386 -13.52 -2.09 48.50
C ALA A 386 -14.27 -3.04 49.45
N ARG A 387 -14.90 -4.09 48.91
CA ARG A 387 -15.59 -5.14 49.66
C ARG A 387 -15.13 -6.49 49.14
N ASP A 388 -14.83 -7.42 50.05
CA ASP A 388 -14.74 -8.85 49.73
C ASP A 388 -16.12 -9.28 49.18
N LEU A 389 -16.23 -9.36 47.85
CA LEU A 389 -17.43 -9.84 47.15
C LEU A 389 -17.67 -11.35 47.35
N ASP A 390 -16.79 -12.00 48.12
CA ASP A 390 -16.80 -13.42 48.48
C ASP A 390 -18.08 -13.87 49.21
N GLY A 391 -18.88 -12.93 49.74
CA GLY A 391 -20.16 -13.26 50.40
C GLY A 391 -21.36 -13.50 49.45
N THR A 392 -21.28 -13.09 48.18
CA THR A 392 -22.44 -13.13 47.26
C THR A 392 -22.19 -13.78 45.91
N MET A 393 -20.93 -14.07 45.54
CA MET A 393 -20.62 -14.89 44.36
C MET A 393 -20.40 -16.35 44.73
N GLY A 394 -21.33 -16.93 45.48
CA GLY A 394 -21.40 -18.38 45.63
C GLY A 394 -21.48 -19.01 44.25
N THR A 395 -20.52 -19.89 43.95
CA THR A 395 -20.55 -20.78 42.79
C THR A 395 -21.93 -21.44 42.73
N THR A 396 -22.70 -21.17 41.67
CA THR A 396 -23.92 -21.94 41.34
C THR A 396 -23.54 -23.32 40.78
N GLY A 397 -22.66 -24.01 41.50
CA GLY A 397 -22.41 -25.45 41.44
C GLY A 397 -22.86 -26.06 42.75
N GLY A 398 -24.16 -25.96 43.05
CA GLY A 398 -24.76 -26.48 44.27
C GLY A 398 -26.03 -27.22 43.91
N THR A 399 -26.02 -28.53 44.15
CA THR A 399 -27.23 -29.36 44.32
C THR A 399 -28.08 -28.73 45.41
N GLY A 400 -29.06 -27.93 45.01
CA GLY A 400 -29.96 -27.23 45.91
C GLY A 400 -30.83 -28.22 46.67
N ALA A 401 -30.60 -28.32 47.98
CA ALA A 401 -31.61 -28.81 48.92
C ALA A 401 -32.80 -27.84 48.88
N ALA A 402 -33.96 -28.40 48.57
CA ALA A 402 -35.21 -27.71 48.29
C ALA A 402 -35.64 -26.80 49.45
N ASN A 403 -35.82 -25.51 49.13
CA ASN A 403 -36.70 -24.62 49.88
C ASN A 403 -37.90 -24.27 48.99
N GLY A 404 -38.93 -25.12 49.04
CA GLY A 404 -40.35 -24.78 49.15
C GLY A 404 -41.04 -23.79 48.20
N GLY A 405 -40.42 -23.29 47.14
CA GLY A 405 -41.10 -22.54 46.08
C GLY A 405 -41.33 -23.43 44.87
N ASN A 406 -42.58 -23.81 44.58
CA ASN A 406 -43.00 -24.56 43.39
C ASN A 406 -42.85 -23.73 42.08
N GLY A 407 -41.70 -23.11 41.86
CA GLY A 407 -41.30 -22.62 40.56
C GLY A 407 -40.81 -23.80 39.73
N SER A 408 -41.66 -24.33 38.85
CA SER A 408 -41.24 -25.30 37.83
C SER A 408 -40.04 -24.73 37.08
N ALA A 409 -38.84 -25.29 37.30
CA ALA A 409 -37.65 -24.90 36.55
C ALA A 409 -37.95 -25.04 35.06
N VAL A 410 -37.85 -23.94 34.31
CA VAL A 410 -38.10 -23.94 32.87
C VAL A 410 -37.04 -24.82 32.20
N LEU A 411 -37.48 -25.91 31.58
CA LEU A 411 -36.60 -26.78 30.78
C LEU A 411 -36.11 -26.00 29.55
N LYS A 412 -34.83 -25.63 29.56
CA LYS A 412 -34.18 -24.93 28.44
C LYS A 412 -33.90 -25.93 27.31
N SER A 413 -34.24 -25.56 26.07
CA SER A 413 -33.86 -26.36 24.90
C SER A 413 -32.36 -26.30 24.64
N ALA A 414 -31.84 -27.17 23.76
CA ALA A 414 -30.45 -27.11 23.34
C ALA A 414 -30.14 -25.75 22.67
N GLU A 415 -31.02 -25.29 21.77
CA GLU A 415 -30.92 -24.00 21.10
C GLU A 415 -30.90 -22.84 22.10
N TRP A 416 -31.73 -22.92 23.15
CA TRP A 416 -31.72 -21.93 24.23
C TRP A 416 -30.33 -21.85 24.87
N MET A 417 -29.80 -22.99 25.32
CA MET A 417 -28.48 -23.03 25.94
C MET A 417 -27.37 -22.55 24.99
N GLU A 418 -27.50 -22.80 23.69
CA GLU A 418 -26.58 -22.31 22.68
C GLU A 418 -26.63 -20.78 22.51
N VAL A 419 -27.82 -20.18 22.55
CA VAL A 419 -27.99 -18.73 22.50
C VAL A 419 -27.42 -18.09 23.76
N GLU A 420 -27.71 -18.64 24.94
CA GLU A 420 -27.13 -18.22 26.23
C GLU A 420 -25.61 -18.28 26.20
N GLU A 421 -25.08 -19.40 25.73
CA GLU A 421 -23.66 -19.63 25.58
C GLU A 421 -23.00 -18.62 24.63
N ALA A 422 -23.63 -18.36 23.48
CA ALA A 422 -23.11 -17.45 22.48
C ALA A 422 -23.10 -15.98 22.94
N LEU A 423 -24.19 -15.57 23.61
CA LEU A 423 -24.37 -14.20 24.11
C LEU A 423 -23.67 -13.98 25.46
N GLY A 424 -23.35 -15.06 26.19
CA GLY A 424 -22.91 -15.00 27.58
C GLY A 424 -24.01 -14.50 28.52
N TRP A 425 -25.28 -14.71 28.18
CA TRP A 425 -26.44 -14.31 28.97
C TRP A 425 -27.12 -15.52 29.57
N SER A 426 -27.89 -15.30 30.62
CA SER A 426 -28.85 -16.28 31.13
C SER A 426 -30.25 -15.68 31.05
N PHE A 427 -31.14 -16.38 30.40
CA PHE A 427 -32.56 -16.13 30.32
C PHE A 427 -33.29 -17.08 31.28
N ASN A 428 -34.29 -16.54 31.96
CA ASN A 428 -35.20 -17.22 32.84
C ASN A 428 -36.52 -17.59 32.14
N SER A 429 -36.86 -16.91 31.03
CA SER A 429 -38.11 -17.10 30.27
C SER A 429 -37.92 -16.91 28.76
N LEU A 430 -38.78 -17.53 27.94
CA LEU A 430 -38.88 -17.25 26.50
C LEU A 430 -39.30 -15.79 26.22
N GLU A 431 -40.00 -15.17 27.17
CA GLU A 431 -40.43 -13.78 27.07
C GLU A 431 -39.31 -12.79 27.38
N ASP A 432 -38.16 -13.27 27.87
CA ASP A 432 -37.05 -12.39 28.21
C ASP A 432 -36.59 -11.60 26.99
N HIS A 433 -36.52 -10.29 27.20
CA HIS A 433 -36.24 -9.34 26.15
C HIS A 433 -34.82 -9.48 25.59
N LEU A 434 -34.70 -9.45 24.28
CA LEU A 434 -33.41 -9.37 23.56
C LEU A 434 -32.94 -7.92 23.38
N LEU A 435 -33.50 -7.00 24.18
CA LEU A 435 -33.13 -5.58 24.19
C LEU A 435 -31.68 -5.44 24.65
N GLY A 436 -30.75 -5.47 23.69
CA GLY A 436 -29.31 -5.42 23.95
C GLY A 436 -28.44 -6.30 23.05
N ILE A 437 -29.03 -7.07 22.12
CA ILE A 437 -28.27 -7.67 21.02
C ILE A 437 -28.01 -6.56 19.99
N ASP A 438 -26.81 -6.01 20.01
CA ASP A 438 -26.32 -5.11 18.96
C ASP A 438 -25.73 -5.91 17.78
N SER A 439 -25.22 -5.22 16.76
CA SER A 439 -24.59 -5.88 15.60
C SER A 439 -23.36 -6.72 15.98
N MET A 440 -22.64 -6.37 17.04
CA MET A 440 -21.47 -7.12 17.51
C MET A 440 -21.87 -8.43 18.17
N ARG A 441 -22.83 -8.39 19.11
CA ARG A 441 -23.41 -9.57 19.75
C ARG A 441 -24.17 -10.43 18.76
N PHE A 442 -24.88 -9.82 17.81
CA PHE A 442 -25.54 -10.58 16.75
C PHE A 442 -24.51 -11.30 15.88
N ALA A 443 -23.40 -10.66 15.50
CA ALA A 443 -22.32 -11.32 14.76
C ALA A 443 -21.71 -12.49 15.57
N LYS A 444 -21.53 -12.31 16.89
CA LYS A 444 -21.07 -13.37 17.81
C LYS A 444 -22.07 -14.52 17.91
N LEU A 445 -23.36 -14.22 18.04
CA LEU A 445 -24.46 -15.19 18.06
C LEU A 445 -24.51 -15.98 16.75
N MET A 446 -24.52 -15.28 15.62
CA MET A 446 -24.47 -15.87 14.28
C MET A 446 -23.28 -16.81 14.15
N SER A 447 -22.08 -16.31 14.45
CA SER A 447 -20.84 -17.10 14.45
C SER A 447 -20.96 -18.36 15.30
N SER A 448 -21.58 -18.27 16.49
CA SER A 448 -21.76 -19.41 17.38
C SER A 448 -22.77 -20.43 16.89
N LEU A 449 -23.92 -19.99 16.38
CA LEU A 449 -24.95 -20.87 15.82
C LEU A 449 -24.44 -21.57 14.55
N LEU A 450 -23.66 -20.85 13.73
CA LEU A 450 -23.01 -21.40 12.54
C LEU A 450 -22.05 -22.54 12.87
N ARG A 451 -21.29 -22.44 13.98
CA ARG A 451 -20.45 -23.56 14.46
C ARG A 451 -21.25 -24.84 14.68
N LYS A 452 -22.53 -24.70 15.05
CA LYS A 452 -23.44 -25.80 15.35
C LYS A 452 -24.32 -26.17 14.14
N GLY A 453 -24.01 -25.64 12.95
CA GLY A 453 -24.74 -25.92 11.71
C GLY A 453 -26.11 -25.25 11.63
N LYS A 454 -26.35 -24.22 12.46
CA LYS A 454 -27.61 -23.48 12.54
C LYS A 454 -27.44 -22.09 11.90
N GLN A 455 -28.50 -21.54 11.31
CA GLN A 455 -28.52 -20.18 10.79
C GLN A 455 -29.69 -19.39 11.35
N LEU A 456 -29.52 -18.08 11.49
CA LEU A 456 -30.61 -17.15 11.69
C LEU A 456 -30.81 -16.30 10.43
N PRO A 457 -32.07 -16.04 10.04
CA PRO A 457 -32.36 -15.03 9.02
C PRO A 457 -32.01 -13.63 9.52
N ALA A 458 -31.80 -12.67 8.62
CA ALA A 458 -31.55 -11.27 9.02
C ALA A 458 -32.72 -10.64 9.81
N SER A 459 -33.94 -11.17 9.69
CA SER A 459 -35.08 -10.78 10.54
C SER A 459 -34.86 -11.07 12.01
N ALA A 460 -33.92 -11.94 12.38
CA ALA A 460 -33.65 -12.31 13.76
C ALA A 460 -33.11 -11.13 14.60
N GLN A 461 -32.50 -10.13 13.95
CA GLN A 461 -32.13 -8.87 14.60
C GLN A 461 -33.35 -8.09 15.11
N LYS A 462 -34.55 -8.38 14.58
CA LYS A 462 -35.81 -7.73 14.96
C LYS A 462 -36.59 -8.52 16.02
N CYS A 463 -36.10 -9.69 16.44
CA CYS A 463 -36.74 -10.46 17.51
C CYS A 463 -36.73 -9.68 18.81
N ARG A 464 -37.90 -9.59 19.45
CA ARG A 464 -38.11 -8.82 20.68
C ARG A 464 -37.74 -9.60 21.94
N ASN A 465 -37.88 -10.92 21.87
CA ASN A 465 -37.67 -11.85 22.98
C ASN A 465 -37.00 -13.15 22.50
N LEU A 466 -36.50 -13.93 23.46
CA LEU A 466 -35.81 -15.18 23.19
C LEU A 466 -36.68 -16.17 22.41
N GLY A 467 -37.97 -16.29 22.72
CA GLY A 467 -38.88 -17.21 22.03
C GLY A 467 -38.99 -16.93 20.53
N GLU A 468 -39.10 -15.67 20.13
CA GLU A 468 -39.09 -15.26 18.72
C GLU A 468 -37.76 -15.60 18.04
N LEU A 469 -36.63 -15.41 18.73
CA LEU A 469 -35.30 -15.74 18.20
C LEU A 469 -35.13 -17.25 18.02
N LEU A 470 -35.48 -18.04 19.03
CA LEU A 470 -35.43 -19.51 18.96
C LEU A 470 -36.35 -20.04 17.87
N GLY A 471 -37.52 -19.43 17.68
CA GLY A 471 -38.43 -19.78 16.58
C GLY A 471 -37.89 -19.46 15.19
N GLN A 472 -36.92 -18.55 15.06
CA GLN A 472 -36.23 -18.22 13.81
C GLN A 472 -34.95 -19.01 13.58
N ILE A 473 -34.47 -19.80 14.57
CA ILE A 473 -33.37 -20.74 14.36
C ILE A 473 -33.91 -21.89 13.51
N HIS A 474 -33.76 -21.76 12.19
CA HIS A 474 -34.16 -22.78 11.24
C HIS A 474 -32.99 -23.71 10.90
N ILE A 475 -33.32 -24.97 10.63
CA ILE A 475 -32.44 -25.87 9.88
C ILE A 475 -32.42 -25.35 8.44
N LEU A 476 -31.23 -25.12 7.90
CA LEU A 476 -30.96 -24.53 6.59
C LEU A 476 -31.93 -25.02 5.49
N PRO A 477 -32.71 -24.14 4.83
CA PRO A 477 -33.21 -24.47 3.50
C PRO A 477 -32.01 -24.60 2.55
N ALA A 478 -32.03 -25.63 1.71
CA ALA A 478 -30.98 -25.84 0.71
C ALA A 478 -30.92 -24.63 -0.25
N GLN A 479 -29.97 -23.72 -0.03
CA GLN A 479 -29.64 -22.72 -1.03
C GLN A 479 -29.01 -23.43 -2.23
N GLN A 480 -29.54 -23.16 -3.42
CA GLN A 480 -28.96 -23.66 -4.66
C GLN A 480 -27.54 -23.10 -4.79
N ALA A 481 -26.57 -23.99 -4.95
CA ALA A 481 -25.22 -23.59 -5.27
C ALA A 481 -25.21 -22.90 -6.62
N ASP A 482 -24.75 -21.65 -6.66
CA ASP A 482 -24.44 -20.99 -7.92
C ASP A 482 -23.35 -21.80 -8.64
N ALA A 483 -23.46 -21.87 -9.97
CA ALA A 483 -22.51 -22.58 -10.82
C ALA A 483 -21.06 -22.09 -10.58
N GLU A 484 -20.07 -22.93 -10.89
CA GLU A 484 -18.66 -22.60 -10.72
C GLU A 484 -18.32 -21.27 -11.41
N VAL A 485 -18.07 -20.25 -10.60
CA VAL A 485 -17.76 -18.90 -11.08
C VAL A 485 -16.26 -18.80 -11.34
N VAL A 486 -15.86 -18.97 -12.60
CA VAL A 486 -14.49 -18.73 -13.08
C VAL A 486 -14.50 -17.65 -14.15
N GLY A 487 -13.56 -16.69 -14.05
CA GLY A 487 -13.43 -15.58 -15.00
C GLY A 487 -14.46 -14.46 -14.82
N GLN A 488 -15.36 -14.57 -13.85
CA GLN A 488 -16.22 -13.44 -13.48
C GLN A 488 -15.39 -12.35 -12.81
N GLU A 489 -15.72 -11.11 -13.13
CA GLU A 489 -15.10 -9.91 -12.58
C GLU A 489 -16.06 -9.18 -11.63
N TRP A 490 -15.50 -8.59 -10.58
CA TRP A 490 -16.24 -7.75 -9.63
C TRP A 490 -15.48 -6.47 -9.32
N PRO A 491 -16.14 -5.30 -9.30
CA PRO A 491 -15.63 -4.11 -8.62
C PRO A 491 -15.32 -4.44 -7.17
N ALA A 492 -14.10 -4.15 -6.73
CA ALA A 492 -13.68 -4.44 -5.36
C ALA A 492 -13.04 -3.22 -4.70
N TRP A 493 -13.21 -3.13 -3.38
CA TRP A 493 -12.43 -2.18 -2.58
C TRP A 493 -11.00 -2.71 -2.44
N GLY A 494 -10.05 -2.09 -3.13
CA GLY A 494 -8.70 -2.65 -3.27
C GLY A 494 -7.59 -1.82 -2.66
N MET A 495 -7.49 -1.80 -1.34
CA MET A 495 -6.23 -1.45 -0.69
C MET A 495 -5.59 -2.69 -0.12
N MET A 496 -4.30 -2.60 0.22
CA MET A 496 -3.65 -3.59 1.08
C MET A 496 -3.51 -4.98 0.44
N TRP A 497 -3.39 -5.07 -0.90
CA TRP A 497 -3.15 -6.34 -1.61
C TRP A 497 -1.96 -7.13 -1.04
N GLY A 498 -0.85 -6.43 -0.75
CA GLY A 498 0.33 -7.00 -0.12
C GLY A 498 0.28 -7.10 1.40
N SER A 499 -0.72 -6.50 2.07
CA SER A 499 -0.87 -6.62 3.52
C SER A 499 -1.62 -7.90 3.87
N VAL A 500 -1.33 -8.47 5.04
CA VAL A 500 -1.73 -9.84 5.37
C VAL A 500 -2.52 -9.91 6.67
N CYS A 501 -3.73 -10.46 6.60
CA CYS A 501 -4.37 -11.11 7.73
C CYS A 501 -3.70 -12.46 7.96
N GLY A 502 -3.11 -12.67 9.14
CA GLY A 502 -2.43 -13.91 9.49
C GLY A 502 -3.02 -14.53 10.74
N TRP A 503 -3.41 -15.80 10.66
CA TRP A 503 -3.93 -16.55 11.79
C TRP A 503 -3.16 -17.86 11.97
N ARG A 504 -3.03 -18.31 13.21
CA ARG A 504 -2.38 -19.57 13.55
C ARG A 504 -3.30 -20.43 14.39
N PHE A 505 -3.22 -21.73 14.15
CA PHE A 505 -4.00 -22.74 14.84
C PHE A 505 -3.10 -23.93 15.11
N TYR A 506 -3.45 -24.74 16.10
CA TYR A 506 -2.91 -26.08 16.21
C TYR A 506 -4.02 -27.09 16.28
N CYS A 507 -3.75 -28.28 15.77
CA CYS A 507 -4.63 -29.43 15.85
C CYS A 507 -3.91 -30.51 16.65
N GLN A 508 -4.53 -31.01 17.72
CA GLN A 508 -3.95 -31.99 18.67
C GLN A 508 -3.84 -33.41 18.10
N ARG A 509 -4.05 -33.55 16.79
CA ARG A 509 -4.01 -34.80 16.06
C ARG A 509 -3.27 -34.58 14.75
N PRO A 510 -2.47 -35.56 14.30
CA PRO A 510 -1.80 -35.47 13.01
C PRO A 510 -2.86 -35.43 11.90
N ILE A 511 -2.61 -34.64 10.86
CA ILE A 511 -3.45 -34.58 9.66
C ILE A 511 -2.58 -35.03 8.50
N SER A 512 -3.06 -36.01 7.72
CA SER A 512 -2.32 -36.44 6.54
C SER A 512 -2.28 -35.35 5.47
N GLU A 513 -1.16 -35.20 4.78
CA GLU A 513 -1.03 -34.23 3.69
C GLU A 513 -2.13 -34.39 2.62
N PRO A 514 -2.48 -35.61 2.14
CA PRO A 514 -3.51 -35.76 1.11
C PRO A 514 -4.89 -35.27 1.55
N VAL A 515 -5.28 -35.55 2.81
CA VAL A 515 -6.52 -35.04 3.41
C VAL A 515 -6.50 -33.53 3.44
N LEU A 516 -5.42 -32.94 3.94
CA LEU A 516 -5.31 -31.49 4.04
C LEU A 516 -5.32 -30.81 2.67
N ARG A 517 -4.60 -31.37 1.68
CA ARG A 517 -4.55 -30.83 0.32
C ARG A 517 -5.95 -30.78 -0.31
N ARG A 518 -6.74 -31.84 -0.15
CA ARG A 518 -8.15 -31.87 -0.61
C ARG A 518 -9.02 -30.88 0.16
N ALA A 519 -8.91 -30.85 1.49
CA ALA A 519 -9.69 -29.91 2.31
C ALA A 519 -9.38 -28.44 1.94
N VAL A 520 -8.12 -28.11 1.64
CA VAL A 520 -7.72 -26.77 1.17
C VAL A 520 -8.24 -26.49 -0.22
N GLN A 521 -8.24 -27.48 -1.12
CA GLN A 521 -8.85 -27.35 -2.44
C GLN A 521 -10.33 -27.01 -2.31
N ASP A 522 -11.07 -27.76 -1.50
CA ASP A 522 -12.50 -27.54 -1.25
C ASP A 522 -12.75 -26.18 -0.60
N LEU A 523 -11.87 -25.74 0.31
CA LEU A 523 -11.95 -24.41 0.94
C LEU A 523 -11.80 -23.28 -0.09
N ILE A 524 -10.82 -23.39 -1.00
CA ILE A 524 -10.60 -22.40 -2.07
C ILE A 524 -11.75 -22.43 -3.09
N SER A 525 -12.29 -23.60 -3.38
CA SER A 525 -13.46 -23.77 -4.25
C SER A 525 -14.73 -23.19 -3.62
N ARG A 526 -14.88 -23.30 -2.31
CA ARG A 526 -16.00 -22.76 -1.55
C ARG A 526 -15.97 -21.24 -1.45
N HIS A 527 -14.80 -20.65 -1.18
CA HIS A 527 -14.66 -19.21 -0.95
C HIS A 527 -14.00 -18.51 -2.13
N VAL A 528 -14.81 -17.84 -2.96
CA VAL A 528 -14.36 -17.13 -4.17
C VAL A 528 -13.20 -16.15 -3.90
N ALA A 529 -13.21 -15.48 -2.73
CA ALA A 529 -12.17 -14.55 -2.32
C ALA A 529 -10.76 -15.17 -2.22
N LEU A 530 -10.66 -16.48 -1.94
CA LEU A 530 -9.38 -17.19 -1.84
C LEU A 530 -8.73 -17.47 -3.19
N ARG A 531 -9.46 -17.25 -4.30
CA ARG A 531 -8.99 -17.46 -5.67
C ARG A 531 -9.19 -16.24 -6.57
N CYS A 532 -9.41 -15.05 -6.01
CA CYS A 532 -9.49 -13.83 -6.80
C CYS A 532 -8.12 -13.15 -6.93
N VAL A 533 -7.89 -12.50 -8.06
CA VAL A 533 -6.72 -11.65 -8.32
C VAL A 533 -7.17 -10.30 -8.88
N PRO A 534 -6.40 -9.21 -8.72
CA PRO A 534 -6.68 -7.96 -9.42
C PRO A 534 -6.74 -8.20 -10.93
N ALA A 535 -7.86 -7.82 -11.56
CA ALA A 535 -7.99 -7.77 -13.01
C ALA A 535 -7.39 -6.47 -13.56
N ASP A 536 -7.51 -5.39 -12.78
CA ASP A 536 -6.93 -4.07 -13.08
C ASP A 536 -5.63 -3.81 -12.30
N PRO A 537 -4.77 -2.88 -12.75
CA PRO A 537 -3.56 -2.46 -12.02
C PRO A 537 -3.87 -1.91 -10.63
N MET A 538 -3.02 -2.20 -9.65
CA MET A 538 -3.20 -1.76 -8.26
C MET A 538 -3.24 -0.23 -8.13
N GLU A 539 -2.51 0.49 -8.98
CA GLU A 539 -2.50 1.96 -9.05
C GLU A 539 -3.91 2.52 -9.28
N LEU A 540 -4.73 1.85 -10.08
CA LEU A 540 -6.10 2.28 -10.36
C LEU A 540 -6.97 2.21 -9.10
N PHE A 541 -6.80 1.17 -8.27
CA PHE A 541 -7.50 1.07 -6.99
C PHE A 541 -7.20 2.24 -6.06
N PHE A 542 -5.93 2.64 -5.95
CA PHE A 542 -5.55 3.80 -5.13
C PHE A 542 -6.12 5.11 -5.70
N GLN A 543 -6.05 5.31 -7.01
CA GLN A 543 -6.52 6.54 -7.66
C GLN A 543 -8.04 6.70 -7.56
N ILE A 544 -8.81 5.64 -7.80
CA ILE A 544 -10.28 5.70 -7.76
C ILE A 544 -10.78 5.89 -6.33
N GLN A 545 -10.13 5.30 -5.33
CA GLN A 545 -10.48 5.54 -3.93
C GLN A 545 -10.13 6.97 -3.48
N ALA A 546 -8.98 7.51 -3.90
CA ALA A 546 -8.67 8.92 -3.66
C ALA A 546 -9.70 9.85 -4.31
N ALA A 547 -10.16 9.53 -5.53
CA ALA A 547 -11.23 10.26 -6.19
C ALA A 547 -12.56 10.17 -5.43
N LEU A 548 -12.90 9.03 -4.84
CA LEU A 548 -14.05 8.90 -3.94
C LEU A 548 -13.91 9.79 -2.70
N SER A 549 -12.73 9.84 -2.08
CA SER A 549 -12.47 10.73 -0.94
C SER A 549 -12.65 12.21 -1.30
N VAL A 550 -12.20 12.62 -2.49
CA VAL A 550 -12.43 13.98 -3.02
C VAL A 550 -13.91 14.25 -3.26
N LEU A 551 -14.64 13.29 -3.86
CA LEU A 551 -16.09 13.41 -4.06
C LEU A 551 -16.82 13.56 -2.72
N HIS A 552 -16.41 12.81 -1.69
CA HIS A 552 -16.97 12.92 -0.35
C HIS A 552 -16.73 14.31 0.25
N LEU A 553 -15.51 14.85 0.18
CA LEU A 553 -15.21 16.21 0.63
C LEU A 553 -16.03 17.28 -0.13
N TRP A 554 -16.19 17.10 -1.44
CA TRP A 554 -16.98 18.01 -2.27
C TRP A 554 -18.46 17.97 -1.92
N ARG A 555 -19.03 16.78 -1.63
CA ARG A 555 -20.41 16.63 -1.15
C ARG A 555 -20.65 17.36 0.16
N VAL A 556 -19.68 17.37 1.07
CA VAL A 556 -19.80 18.09 2.34
C VAL A 556 -19.69 19.61 2.13
N SER A 557 -18.86 20.06 1.19
CA SER A 557 -18.46 21.49 1.08
C SER A 557 -19.26 22.34 0.07
N SER A 558 -19.98 21.76 -0.89
CA SER A 558 -20.49 22.50 -2.08
C SER A 558 -21.94 23.01 -1.98
N PRO A 559 -22.35 24.12 -2.60
CA PRO A 559 -23.74 24.60 -2.56
C PRO A 559 -24.76 23.63 -3.22
N SER A 560 -26.02 23.62 -2.75
CA SER A 560 -27.00 22.55 -2.98
C SER A 560 -27.41 22.29 -4.44
N PHE A 561 -27.54 23.32 -5.29
CA PHE A 561 -28.15 23.14 -6.62
C PHE A 561 -27.24 22.41 -7.63
N ALA A 562 -25.95 22.75 -7.69
CA ALA A 562 -24.98 22.06 -8.55
C ALA A 562 -24.53 20.71 -7.96
N ARG A 563 -24.78 20.50 -6.64
CA ARG A 563 -24.35 19.32 -5.90
C ARG A 563 -24.99 18.04 -6.44
N SER A 564 -26.30 18.02 -6.68
CA SER A 564 -26.98 16.76 -7.01
C SER A 564 -26.58 16.20 -8.38
N TRP A 565 -26.59 17.03 -9.43
CA TRP A 565 -26.31 16.58 -10.79
C TRP A 565 -24.84 16.19 -10.99
N LEU A 566 -23.90 17.05 -10.55
CA LEU A 566 -22.46 16.73 -10.64
C LEU A 566 -22.09 15.55 -9.74
N SER A 567 -22.72 15.39 -8.57
CA SER A 567 -22.49 14.20 -7.74
C SER A 567 -22.94 12.94 -8.46
N SER A 568 -24.10 12.97 -9.11
CA SER A 568 -24.65 11.82 -9.82
C SER A 568 -23.75 11.43 -11.01
N LEU A 569 -23.28 12.41 -11.78
CA LEU A 569 -22.35 12.18 -12.89
C LEU A 569 -20.99 11.63 -12.41
N ALA A 570 -20.45 12.18 -11.32
CA ALA A 570 -19.21 11.70 -10.72
C ALA A 570 -19.38 10.28 -10.16
N SER A 571 -20.50 9.98 -9.51
CA SER A 571 -20.80 8.66 -8.96
C SER A 571 -20.95 7.62 -10.08
N TYR A 572 -21.67 7.97 -11.15
CA TYR A 572 -21.77 7.13 -12.34
C TYR A 572 -20.39 6.82 -12.91
N SER A 573 -19.58 7.87 -13.13
CA SER A 573 -18.21 7.72 -13.65
C SER A 573 -17.34 6.84 -12.76
N LEU A 574 -17.38 7.04 -11.43
CA LEU A 574 -16.64 6.23 -10.47
C LEU A 574 -17.08 4.77 -10.48
N LYS A 575 -18.40 4.49 -10.52
CA LYS A 575 -18.91 3.11 -10.58
C LYS A 575 -18.49 2.40 -11.86
N SER A 576 -18.56 3.09 -13.01
CA SER A 576 -18.15 2.52 -14.31
C SER A 576 -16.65 2.28 -14.42
N ALA A 577 -15.84 3.14 -13.80
CA ALA A 577 -14.37 3.03 -13.81
C ALA A 577 -13.82 2.24 -12.61
N TRP A 578 -14.69 1.67 -11.76
CA TRP A 578 -14.25 1.05 -10.53
C TRP A 578 -13.42 -0.21 -10.84
N PRO A 579 -12.19 -0.31 -10.29
CA PRO A 579 -11.28 -1.39 -10.62
C PRO A 579 -11.77 -2.73 -10.09
N LYS A 580 -11.45 -3.77 -10.85
CA LYS A 580 -12.04 -5.09 -10.71
C LYS A 580 -11.04 -6.13 -10.26
N VAL A 581 -11.58 -7.16 -9.64
CA VAL A 581 -10.92 -8.42 -9.34
C VAL A 581 -11.59 -9.51 -10.16
N GLN A 582 -10.83 -10.52 -10.57
CA GLN A 582 -11.34 -11.66 -11.31
C GLN A 582 -11.06 -12.95 -10.57
N SER A 583 -12.01 -13.88 -10.65
CA SER A 583 -11.83 -15.25 -10.18
C SER A 583 -10.92 -16.02 -11.15
N ILE A 584 -9.92 -16.71 -10.62
CA ILE A 584 -9.06 -17.63 -11.39
C ILE A 584 -9.31 -19.07 -10.98
N HIS A 585 -8.88 -20.02 -11.82
CA HIS A 585 -8.93 -21.43 -11.43
C HIS A 585 -8.09 -21.68 -10.17
N PRO A 586 -8.59 -22.49 -9.22
CA PRO A 586 -7.89 -22.80 -7.99
C PRO A 586 -6.57 -23.53 -8.28
N GLN A 587 -5.46 -23.00 -7.78
CA GLN A 587 -4.13 -23.62 -7.87
C GLN A 587 -3.64 -23.99 -6.46
N VAL A 588 -3.94 -25.21 -6.01
CA VAL A 588 -3.65 -25.64 -4.63
C VAL A 588 -2.14 -25.74 -4.37
N ASP A 589 -1.37 -26.20 -5.35
CA ASP A 589 0.06 -26.49 -5.18
C ASP A 589 0.90 -25.25 -4.90
N SER A 590 0.45 -24.06 -5.31
CA SER A 590 1.13 -22.80 -5.01
C SER A 590 0.72 -22.19 -3.67
N VAL A 591 -0.40 -22.65 -3.10
CA VAL A 591 -1.02 -22.10 -1.89
C VAL A 591 -0.62 -22.89 -0.64
N LEU A 592 -0.55 -24.22 -0.73
CA LEU A 592 -0.23 -25.10 0.40
C LEU A 592 1.28 -25.37 0.50
N ALA A 593 1.90 -24.95 1.61
CA ALA A 593 3.29 -25.30 1.93
C ALA A 593 3.36 -26.21 3.16
N ASN A 594 3.78 -27.46 2.95
CA ASN A 594 4.08 -28.42 4.01
C ASN A 594 5.55 -28.28 4.43
N LEU A 595 5.76 -27.96 5.70
CA LEU A 595 7.08 -27.85 6.31
C LEU A 595 7.52 -29.21 6.86
N PRO A 596 8.83 -29.44 7.04
CA PRO A 596 9.33 -30.66 7.64
C PRO A 596 8.74 -30.92 9.04
N MET A 597 8.58 -32.20 9.37
CA MET A 597 8.20 -32.65 10.72
C MET A 597 9.16 -32.07 11.75
N SER A 598 8.61 -31.38 12.74
CA SER A 598 9.35 -30.80 13.85
C SER A 598 9.30 -31.72 15.07
N GLU A 599 10.36 -31.71 15.90
CA GLU A 599 10.41 -32.59 17.09
C GLU A 599 9.38 -32.21 18.16
N SER A 600 8.95 -30.94 18.23
CA SER A 600 8.01 -30.44 19.23
C SER A 600 7.08 -29.37 18.66
N PHE A 601 6.01 -29.06 19.41
CA PHE A 601 5.08 -27.98 19.11
C PHE A 601 5.78 -26.61 18.98
N GLU A 602 6.67 -26.29 19.92
CA GLU A 602 7.37 -25.00 19.96
C GLU A 602 8.31 -24.85 18.75
N LYS A 603 9.00 -25.93 18.36
CA LYS A 603 9.83 -25.96 17.15
C LYS A 603 8.98 -25.80 15.88
N ALA A 604 7.80 -26.43 15.81
CA ALA A 604 6.87 -26.27 14.70
C ALA A 604 6.38 -24.82 14.57
N GLU A 605 6.00 -24.18 15.67
CA GLU A 605 5.56 -22.78 15.68
C GLU A 605 6.71 -21.82 15.31
N ALA A 606 7.91 -22.06 15.85
CA ALA A 606 9.10 -21.29 15.52
C ALA A 606 9.48 -21.44 14.04
N LEU A 607 9.35 -22.64 13.48
CA LEU A 607 9.60 -22.93 12.07
C LEU A 607 8.63 -22.17 11.17
N LEU A 608 7.32 -22.18 11.46
CA LEU A 608 6.34 -21.36 10.74
C LEU A 608 6.67 -19.87 10.80
N SER A 609 7.03 -19.38 11.99
CA SER A 609 7.40 -17.97 12.18
C SER A 609 8.64 -17.58 11.40
N THR A 610 9.64 -18.47 11.33
CA THR A 610 10.89 -18.26 10.59
C THR A 610 10.64 -18.28 9.09
N GLN A 611 9.89 -19.29 8.62
CA GLN A 611 9.52 -19.40 7.21
C GLN A 611 8.65 -18.22 6.76
N ALA A 612 7.78 -17.68 7.63
CA ALA A 612 6.95 -16.50 7.33
C ALA A 612 7.77 -15.25 7.02
N LYS A 613 8.99 -15.17 7.55
CA LYS A 613 9.95 -14.09 7.27
C LYS A 613 10.76 -14.36 6.00
N GLN A 614 11.09 -15.62 5.72
CA GLN A 614 11.93 -16.01 4.59
C GLN A 614 11.17 -16.08 3.27
N ASP A 615 9.95 -16.61 3.28
CA ASP A 615 9.09 -16.70 2.10
C ASP A 615 8.00 -15.59 2.17
N PRO A 616 8.09 -14.57 1.30
CA PRO A 616 7.14 -13.47 1.27
C PRO A 616 5.74 -13.99 0.96
N PHE A 617 4.73 -13.33 1.53
CA PHE A 617 3.34 -13.67 1.25
C PHE A 617 3.02 -13.53 -0.24
N ARG A 618 2.36 -14.54 -0.79
CA ARG A 618 1.81 -14.51 -2.15
C ARG A 618 0.29 -14.41 -2.06
N PRO A 619 -0.30 -13.25 -2.38
CA PRO A 619 -1.75 -13.09 -2.35
C PRO A 619 -2.44 -13.90 -3.47
N PRO A 620 -3.76 -14.16 -3.36
CA PRO A 620 -4.63 -13.71 -2.27
C PRO A 620 -4.51 -14.55 -1.00
N PHE A 621 -4.10 -15.82 -1.07
CA PHE A 621 -4.20 -16.78 0.04
C PHE A 621 -2.99 -17.73 0.08
N GLN A 622 -2.53 -18.07 1.28
CA GLN A 622 -1.47 -19.04 1.53
C GLN A 622 -1.75 -19.82 2.82
N LEU A 623 -1.59 -21.14 2.78
CA LEU A 623 -1.69 -22.02 3.94
C LEU A 623 -0.34 -22.71 4.18
N ARG A 624 0.16 -22.65 5.41
CA ARG A 624 1.39 -23.34 5.79
C ARG A 624 1.16 -24.27 6.95
N VAL A 625 1.84 -25.40 6.92
CA VAL A 625 1.65 -26.49 7.87
C VAL A 625 3.00 -26.94 8.41
N ALA A 626 3.14 -26.99 9.72
CA ALA A 626 4.29 -27.58 10.40
C ALA A 626 3.80 -28.74 11.28
N PRO A 627 4.00 -30.00 10.86
CA PRO A 627 3.62 -31.15 11.64
C PRO A 627 4.61 -31.40 12.79
N TYR A 628 4.15 -32.03 13.86
CA TYR A 628 4.95 -32.53 14.99
C TYR A 628 4.35 -33.86 15.50
N PRO A 629 5.07 -34.69 16.30
CA PRO A 629 4.59 -36.01 16.70
C PRO A 629 3.19 -36.06 17.34
N GLY A 630 2.80 -34.99 18.05
CA GLY A 630 1.50 -34.88 18.71
C GLY A 630 0.44 -34.08 17.94
N GLY A 631 0.69 -33.68 16.68
CA GLY A 631 -0.28 -32.85 15.96
C GLY A 631 0.29 -32.02 14.82
N VAL A 632 -0.37 -30.90 14.55
CA VAL A 632 0.04 -29.99 13.47
C VAL A 632 -0.24 -28.55 13.82
N VAL A 633 0.69 -27.65 13.48
CA VAL A 633 0.50 -26.21 13.54
C VAL A 633 0.18 -25.69 12.14
N VAL A 634 -0.90 -24.93 12.01
CA VAL A 634 -1.39 -24.37 10.75
C VAL A 634 -1.31 -22.86 10.79
N GLN A 635 -0.80 -22.25 9.73
CA GLN A 635 -0.81 -20.80 9.52
C GLN A 635 -1.60 -20.46 8.26
N LEU A 636 -2.69 -19.72 8.44
CA LEU A 636 -3.47 -19.12 7.36
C LEU A 636 -3.00 -17.70 7.11
N ARG A 637 -2.79 -17.35 5.85
CA ARG A 637 -2.46 -15.98 5.43
C ARG A 637 -3.38 -15.59 4.29
N LEU A 638 -4.04 -14.46 4.42
CA LEU A 638 -4.96 -13.93 3.41
C LEU A 638 -4.70 -12.44 3.23
N THR A 639 -4.85 -11.95 2.01
CA THR A 639 -4.69 -10.52 1.73
C THR A 639 -5.74 -9.73 2.51
N HIS A 640 -5.32 -8.63 3.16
CA HIS A 640 -6.23 -7.71 3.84
C HIS A 640 -7.23 -7.07 2.86
N MET A 641 -6.91 -7.04 1.57
CA MET A 641 -7.85 -6.60 0.53
C MET A 641 -9.13 -7.45 0.51
N PHE A 642 -9.04 -8.74 0.84
CA PHE A 642 -10.16 -9.69 0.81
C PHE A 642 -10.49 -10.26 2.18
N SER A 643 -9.94 -9.68 3.24
CA SER A 643 -10.20 -10.18 4.59
C SER A 643 -10.09 -9.13 5.66
N ASP A 644 -10.92 -9.31 6.67
CA ASP A 644 -10.88 -8.63 7.95
C ASP A 644 -10.60 -9.63 9.09
N GLY A 645 -10.52 -9.12 10.32
CA GLY A 645 -10.30 -9.95 11.50
C GLY A 645 -11.39 -11.00 11.76
N PHE A 646 -12.60 -10.82 11.22
CA PHE A 646 -13.73 -11.73 11.42
C PHE A 646 -13.75 -12.90 10.43
N CYS A 647 -12.98 -12.81 9.33
CA CYS A 647 -12.82 -13.91 8.38
C CYS A 647 -12.24 -15.19 9.00
N ILE A 648 -11.55 -15.09 10.14
CA ILE A 648 -11.05 -16.26 10.88
C ILE A 648 -12.16 -17.26 11.21
N VAL A 649 -13.37 -16.78 11.52
CA VAL A 649 -14.49 -17.61 11.94
C VAL A 649 -14.88 -18.59 10.83
N PRO A 650 -15.35 -18.13 9.65
CA PRO A 650 -15.72 -19.03 8.56
C PRO A 650 -14.51 -19.81 8.01
N LEU A 651 -13.30 -19.23 7.97
CA LEU A 651 -12.11 -19.96 7.53
C LEU A 651 -11.81 -21.17 8.41
N LEU A 652 -11.83 -20.98 9.73
CA LEU A 652 -11.50 -22.03 10.68
C LEU A 652 -12.59 -23.11 10.69
N GLN A 653 -13.86 -22.71 10.71
CA GLN A 653 -14.99 -23.63 10.72
C GLN A 653 -15.00 -24.51 9.46
N ASP A 654 -14.90 -23.89 8.28
CA ASP A 654 -14.93 -24.63 7.03
C ASP A 654 -13.69 -25.50 6.87
N LEU A 655 -12.49 -25.00 7.22
CA LEU A 655 -11.28 -25.82 7.17
C LEU A 655 -11.40 -27.04 8.10
N ALA A 656 -11.86 -26.84 9.34
CA ALA A 656 -12.02 -27.90 10.31
C ALA A 656 -13.04 -28.96 9.86
N LYS A 657 -14.17 -28.53 9.28
CA LYS A 657 -15.21 -29.44 8.75
C LYS A 657 -14.73 -30.18 7.51
N LEU A 658 -14.10 -29.47 6.56
CA LEU A 658 -13.58 -30.08 5.33
C LEU A 658 -12.47 -31.09 5.62
N VAL A 659 -11.60 -30.84 6.61
CA VAL A 659 -10.63 -31.84 7.07
C VAL A 659 -11.34 -33.08 7.59
N ALA A 660 -12.33 -32.91 8.48
CA ALA A 660 -13.10 -34.04 9.01
C ALA A 660 -13.81 -34.82 7.90
N ASP A 661 -14.46 -34.14 6.95
CA ASP A 661 -15.13 -34.77 5.81
C ASP A 661 -14.16 -35.58 4.94
N GLN A 662 -12.98 -35.03 4.65
CA GLN A 662 -11.97 -35.73 3.86
C GLN A 662 -11.41 -36.96 4.59
N GLU A 663 -11.37 -36.95 5.92
CA GLU A 663 -11.00 -38.13 6.73
C GLU A 663 -12.10 -39.20 6.69
N LEU A 664 -13.36 -38.81 6.82
CA LEU A 664 -14.51 -39.71 6.72
C LEU A 664 -14.61 -40.34 5.32
N LEU A 665 -14.40 -39.54 4.27
CA LEU A 665 -14.33 -40.02 2.88
C LEU A 665 -13.18 -41.01 2.67
N ALA A 666 -12.00 -40.77 3.27
CA ALA A 666 -10.88 -41.71 3.20
C ALA A 666 -11.20 -43.04 3.89
N GLN A 667 -12.17 -43.06 4.81
CA GLN A 667 -12.71 -44.25 5.47
C GLN A 667 -13.92 -44.86 4.74
N GLY A 668 -14.33 -44.31 3.59
CA GLY A 668 -15.48 -44.77 2.82
C GLY A 668 -16.84 -44.38 3.43
N GLN A 669 -16.88 -43.39 4.33
CA GLN A 669 -18.11 -42.91 4.94
C GLN A 669 -18.77 -41.83 4.08
N GLN A 670 -20.10 -41.77 4.12
CA GLN A 670 -20.88 -40.73 3.45
C GLN A 670 -20.78 -39.42 4.23
N ILE A 671 -20.50 -38.33 3.53
CA ILE A 671 -20.43 -36.98 4.11
C ILE A 671 -21.67 -36.16 3.74
N SER A 672 -22.10 -35.29 4.66
CA SER A 672 -23.06 -34.25 4.34
C SER A 672 -22.32 -33.03 3.80
N PRO A 673 -22.62 -32.57 2.56
CA PRO A 673 -21.98 -31.40 1.99
C PRO A 673 -22.26 -30.15 2.83
N LEU A 674 -21.31 -29.23 2.86
CA LEU A 674 -21.52 -27.91 3.42
C LEU A 674 -22.56 -27.14 2.60
N PRO A 675 -23.41 -26.30 3.22
CA PRO A 675 -24.38 -25.48 2.51
C PRO A 675 -23.70 -24.54 1.51
N ALA A 676 -24.31 -24.27 0.37
CA ALA A 676 -23.78 -23.29 -0.59
C ALA A 676 -23.61 -21.90 0.06
N LEU A 677 -22.61 -21.15 -0.41
CA LEU A 677 -22.39 -19.76 0.00
C LEU A 677 -22.64 -18.82 -1.17
N PRO A 678 -23.24 -17.63 -0.94
CA PRO A 678 -23.28 -16.60 -1.96
C PRO A 678 -21.89 -16.04 -2.26
N VAL A 679 -21.73 -15.40 -3.42
CA VAL A 679 -20.50 -14.72 -3.82
C VAL A 679 -20.28 -13.48 -2.95
N SER A 680 -19.22 -13.46 -2.15
CA SER A 680 -18.94 -12.35 -1.22
C SER A 680 -18.75 -10.99 -1.91
N PHE A 681 -18.18 -10.99 -3.12
CA PHE A 681 -17.99 -9.77 -3.91
C PHE A 681 -19.30 -9.14 -4.37
N ASP A 682 -20.38 -9.90 -4.54
CA ASP A 682 -21.67 -9.30 -4.91
C ASP A 682 -22.24 -8.44 -3.78
N LEU A 683 -22.11 -8.88 -2.53
CA LEU A 683 -22.52 -8.08 -1.36
C LEU A 683 -21.64 -6.85 -1.20
N LEU A 684 -20.31 -7.04 -1.29
CA LEU A 684 -19.33 -5.95 -1.18
C LEU A 684 -19.50 -4.91 -2.30
N GLN A 685 -19.79 -5.33 -3.53
CA GLN A 685 -20.05 -4.43 -4.66
C GLN A 685 -21.30 -3.57 -4.42
N ARG A 686 -22.40 -4.14 -3.90
CA ARG A 686 -23.61 -3.36 -3.59
C ARG A 686 -23.31 -2.29 -2.55
N ARG A 687 -22.62 -2.67 -1.47
CA ARG A 687 -22.21 -1.74 -0.41
C ARG A 687 -21.27 -0.65 -0.93
N LEU A 688 -20.32 -1.04 -1.79
CA LEU A 688 -19.41 -0.10 -2.45
C LEU A 688 -20.20 0.92 -3.29
N PHE A 689 -21.11 0.48 -4.14
CA PHE A 689 -21.86 1.37 -5.01
C PHE A 689 -22.81 2.29 -4.24
N ARG A 690 -23.45 1.82 -3.16
CA ARG A 690 -24.18 2.69 -2.22
C ARG A 690 -23.28 3.79 -1.67
N THR A 691 -22.06 3.43 -1.25
CA THR A 691 -21.07 4.39 -0.75
C THR A 691 -20.69 5.43 -1.81
N VAL A 692 -20.44 4.99 -3.04
CA VAL A 692 -20.14 5.88 -4.17
C VAL A 692 -21.29 6.83 -4.43
N ASP A 693 -22.54 6.37 -4.33
CA ASP A 693 -23.74 7.19 -4.49
C ASP A 693 -24.00 8.15 -3.31
N GLY A 694 -23.30 7.97 -2.19
CA GLY A 694 -23.53 8.74 -0.96
C GLY A 694 -24.82 8.31 -0.24
N ASP A 695 -25.28 7.08 -0.51
CA ASP A 695 -26.41 6.47 0.18
C ASP A 695 -25.94 5.91 1.53
N HIS A 696 -26.55 6.42 2.61
CA HIS A 696 -26.28 6.03 3.99
C HIS A 696 -27.46 5.30 4.63
N SER A 697 -28.48 4.91 3.85
CA SER A 697 -29.74 4.31 4.34
C SER A 697 -29.55 3.06 5.21
N LEU A 698 -28.50 2.27 4.96
CA LEU A 698 -28.19 1.05 5.71
C LEU A 698 -27.14 1.24 6.81
N GLY A 699 -26.59 2.46 6.97
CA GLY A 699 -25.57 2.73 7.99
C GLY A 699 -24.26 1.95 7.81
N ASP A 700 -24.03 1.38 6.62
CA ASP A 700 -22.87 0.58 6.27
C ASP A 700 -21.92 1.18 5.21
N PRO A 701 -21.86 2.49 4.94
CA PRO A 701 -21.00 3.02 3.88
C PRO A 701 -19.51 2.70 4.14
N VAL A 702 -18.72 2.44 3.10
CA VAL A 702 -17.26 2.17 3.19
C VAL A 702 -16.51 3.46 3.52
N THR A 703 -15.66 3.43 4.55
CA THR A 703 -14.85 4.60 4.94
C THR A 703 -13.89 5.00 3.81
N PRO A 704 -13.96 6.23 3.29
CA PRO A 704 -13.04 6.68 2.25
C PRO A 704 -11.60 6.74 2.78
N THR A 705 -10.63 6.47 1.90
CA THR A 705 -9.20 6.51 2.24
C THR A 705 -8.77 7.92 2.64
N THR A 706 -7.87 8.06 3.61
CA THR A 706 -7.26 9.35 3.91
C THR A 706 -6.52 9.89 2.69
N LEU A 707 -6.65 11.19 2.43
CA LEU A 707 -5.86 11.85 1.39
C LEU A 707 -4.42 12.11 1.85
N ASP A 708 -4.22 12.17 3.16
CA ASP A 708 -2.90 12.25 3.77
C ASP A 708 -2.48 10.86 4.24
N SER A 709 -1.35 10.38 3.73
CA SER A 709 -0.65 9.23 4.30
C SER A 709 0.09 9.72 5.54
N GLY A 710 -0.65 10.04 6.61
CA GLY A 710 -0.07 10.44 7.88
C GLY A 710 1.10 9.52 8.19
N GLY A 711 2.28 10.10 8.37
CA GLY A 711 3.53 9.34 8.49
C GLY A 711 3.39 8.28 9.59
N TRP A 712 3.67 7.03 9.24
CA TRP A 712 3.80 5.97 10.23
C TRP A 712 5.00 6.30 11.12
N THR A 713 4.78 6.46 12.43
CA THR A 713 5.86 6.76 13.36
C THR A 713 6.30 5.50 14.08
N ASN A 714 7.61 5.25 14.09
CA ASN A 714 8.19 4.03 14.68
C ASN A 714 8.40 4.13 16.20
N LEU A 715 8.24 5.33 16.77
CA LEU A 715 8.40 5.57 18.20
C LEU A 715 7.06 5.40 18.92
N VAL A 716 6.78 4.14 19.29
CA VAL A 716 5.60 3.77 20.06
C VAL A 716 6.00 3.16 21.41
N ARG A 717 5.16 3.39 22.42
CA ARG A 717 5.21 2.69 23.70
C ARG A 717 3.98 1.81 23.82
N SER A 718 4.14 0.55 24.20
CA SER A 718 3.00 -0.36 24.39
C SER A 718 2.93 -0.85 25.82
N GLU A 719 1.73 -0.86 26.38
CA GLU A 719 1.38 -1.44 27.68
C GLU A 719 0.48 -2.66 27.44
N LEU A 720 0.83 -3.81 28.02
CA LEU A 720 0.03 -5.03 27.94
C LEU A 720 -0.62 -5.30 29.30
N LEU A 721 -1.93 -5.06 29.38
CA LEU A 721 -2.73 -5.26 30.58
C LEU A 721 -3.41 -6.63 30.52
N SER A 722 -3.17 -7.47 31.52
CA SER A 722 -3.86 -8.77 31.64
C SER A 722 -5.05 -8.65 32.58
N VAL A 723 -6.22 -9.13 32.15
CA VAL A 723 -7.46 -9.14 32.94
C VAL A 723 -7.69 -10.57 33.43
N SER A 724 -7.79 -10.75 34.75
CA SER A 724 -7.94 -12.08 35.35
C SER A 724 -9.35 -12.67 35.13
N PRO A 725 -9.53 -14.01 35.24
CA PRO A 725 -10.85 -14.64 35.18
C PRO A 725 -11.91 -14.04 36.09
N MET A 726 -11.54 -13.74 37.33
CA MET A 726 -12.42 -13.09 38.29
C MET A 726 -12.84 -11.69 37.80
N GLN A 727 -11.91 -10.90 37.28
CA GLN A 727 -12.21 -9.57 36.76
C GLN A 727 -13.08 -9.61 35.49
N VAL A 728 -12.82 -10.57 34.58
CA VAL A 728 -13.67 -10.78 33.40
C VAL A 728 -15.09 -11.15 33.83
N SER A 729 -15.25 -12.03 34.82
CA SER A 729 -16.56 -12.37 35.38
C SER A 729 -17.27 -11.14 35.96
N LEU A 730 -16.56 -10.32 36.74
CA LEU A 730 -17.09 -9.08 37.30
C LEU A 730 -17.51 -8.07 36.22
N ILE A 731 -16.69 -7.90 35.17
CA ILE A 731 -17.03 -7.03 34.04
C ILE A 731 -18.29 -7.52 33.33
N LYS A 732 -18.38 -8.83 33.04
CA LYS A 732 -19.58 -9.43 32.41
C LYS A 732 -20.81 -9.27 33.28
N HIS A 733 -20.68 -9.48 34.58
CA HIS A 733 -21.76 -9.28 35.54
C HIS A 733 -22.24 -7.81 35.58
N ALA A 734 -21.31 -6.85 35.58
CA ALA A 734 -21.64 -5.43 35.52
C ALA A 734 -22.32 -5.04 34.20
N ALA A 735 -21.83 -5.57 33.07
CA ALA A 735 -22.44 -5.37 31.75
C ALA A 735 -23.87 -5.91 31.71
N LEU A 736 -24.09 -7.10 32.27
CA LEU A 736 -25.43 -7.71 32.40
C LEU A 736 -26.36 -6.83 33.27
N LYS A 737 -25.88 -6.37 34.44
CA LYS A 737 -26.65 -5.50 35.34
C LYS A 737 -27.06 -4.18 34.68
N LEU A 738 -26.21 -3.65 33.80
CA LEU A 738 -26.48 -2.43 33.03
C LEU A 738 -27.25 -2.69 31.72
N ALA A 739 -27.54 -3.96 31.39
CA ALA A 739 -28.13 -4.38 30.12
C ALA A 739 -27.36 -3.87 28.88
N VAL A 740 -26.02 -3.88 28.95
CA VAL A 740 -25.13 -3.49 27.84
C VAL A 740 -24.16 -4.61 27.44
N PRO A 741 -23.58 -4.56 26.24
CA PRO A 741 -22.40 -5.34 25.86
C PRO A 741 -21.19 -5.12 26.74
N ASP A 742 -20.44 -6.18 26.99
CA ASP A 742 -19.13 -6.12 27.65
C ASP A 742 -18.16 -5.26 26.83
N GLU A 743 -18.24 -5.29 25.50
CA GLU A 743 -17.51 -4.37 24.63
C GLU A 743 -17.92 -2.91 24.85
N ILE A 744 -19.21 -2.63 25.09
CA ILE A 744 -19.70 -1.27 25.39
C ILE A 744 -19.22 -0.81 26.76
N LEU A 745 -19.21 -1.69 27.76
CA LEU A 745 -18.65 -1.38 29.07
C LEU A 745 -17.16 -1.07 28.98
N LEU A 746 -16.39 -1.87 28.24
CA LEU A 746 -14.97 -1.60 27.96
C LEU A 746 -14.76 -0.30 27.17
N LEU A 747 -15.56 -0.05 26.13
CA LEU A 747 -15.52 1.20 25.36
C LEU A 747 -15.82 2.41 26.25
N THR A 748 -16.75 2.27 27.20
CA THR A 748 -17.07 3.29 28.19
C THR A 748 -15.84 3.57 29.06
N ALA A 749 -15.24 2.53 29.62
CA ALA A 749 -14.04 2.69 30.46
C ALA A 749 -12.88 3.33 29.69
N ILE A 750 -12.61 2.89 28.45
CA ILE A 750 -11.57 3.44 27.59
C ILE A 750 -11.85 4.91 27.25
N GLY A 751 -13.08 5.22 26.82
CA GLY A 751 -13.49 6.57 26.43
C GLY A 751 -13.44 7.57 27.58
N VAL A 752 -13.97 7.20 28.75
CA VAL A 752 -13.91 8.03 29.97
C VAL A 752 -12.47 8.24 30.41
N SER A 753 -11.63 7.20 30.37
CA SER A 753 -10.21 7.31 30.73
C SER A 753 -9.45 8.28 29.82
N MET A 754 -9.70 8.21 28.51
CA MET A 754 -9.12 9.17 27.57
C MET A 754 -9.63 10.59 27.80
N GLY A 755 -10.93 10.77 28.01
CA GLY A 755 -11.50 12.08 28.31
C GLY A 755 -10.92 12.69 29.59
N LYS A 756 -10.66 11.88 30.62
CA LYS A 756 -9.94 12.30 31.83
C LYS A 756 -8.49 12.71 31.54
N VAL A 757 -7.74 11.94 30.75
CA VAL A 757 -6.36 12.29 30.35
C VAL A 757 -6.32 13.60 29.56
N HIS A 758 -7.27 13.80 28.64
CA HIS A 758 -7.34 14.98 27.78
C HIS A 758 -8.11 16.15 28.38
N GLN A 759 -8.75 15.97 29.54
CA GLN A 759 -9.66 16.93 30.18
C GLN A 759 -10.77 17.40 29.22
N GLN A 760 -11.42 16.45 28.55
CA GLN A 760 -12.46 16.69 27.56
C GLN A 760 -13.81 16.17 28.05
N GLY A 761 -14.86 16.99 27.93
CA GLY A 761 -16.24 16.59 28.25
C GLY A 761 -16.86 15.59 27.28
N ALA A 762 -16.22 15.35 26.13
CA ALA A 762 -16.55 14.27 25.21
C ALA A 762 -15.29 13.77 24.51
N GLN A 763 -15.21 12.47 24.24
CA GLN A 763 -14.05 11.85 23.59
C GLN A 763 -14.47 11.13 22.30
N SER A 764 -13.89 11.53 21.17
CA SER A 764 -14.03 10.78 19.92
C SER A 764 -13.15 9.52 19.94
N LEU A 765 -13.71 8.38 19.53
CA LEU A 765 -13.01 7.11 19.31
C LEU A 765 -13.28 6.59 17.89
N HIS A 766 -12.28 5.99 17.26
CA HIS A 766 -12.47 5.13 16.10
C HIS A 766 -12.55 3.67 16.54
N VAL A 767 -13.59 2.97 16.14
CA VAL A 767 -13.80 1.55 16.41
C VAL A 767 -13.83 0.76 15.10
N ILE A 768 -13.32 -0.47 15.09
CA ILE A 768 -13.61 -1.39 13.97
C ILE A 768 -15.01 -1.96 14.19
N ALA A 769 -15.94 -1.65 13.29
CA ALA A 769 -17.25 -2.28 13.23
C ALA A 769 -17.22 -3.46 12.23
N PRO A 770 -17.77 -4.64 12.57
CA PRO A 770 -17.78 -5.81 11.68
C PRO A 770 -18.53 -5.59 10.36
N GLN A 771 -19.66 -4.86 10.39
CA GLN A 771 -20.51 -4.57 9.22
C GLN A 771 -20.92 -5.85 8.44
N ARG A 772 -21.26 -6.93 9.16
CA ARG A 772 -21.64 -8.26 8.63
C ARG A 772 -23.10 -8.59 8.90
N ASP A 773 -23.98 -7.63 8.62
CA ASP A 773 -25.38 -7.70 9.01
C ASP A 773 -26.30 -8.23 7.90
N GLU A 774 -25.78 -8.28 6.66
CA GLU A 774 -26.49 -8.91 5.55
C GLU A 774 -26.57 -10.44 5.77
N PRO A 775 -27.65 -11.11 5.31
CA PRO A 775 -27.77 -12.56 5.39
C PRO A 775 -26.52 -13.27 4.85
N CYS A 776 -26.05 -14.27 5.58
CA CYS A 776 -24.84 -15.04 5.26
C CYS A 776 -23.52 -14.25 5.29
N ALA A 777 -23.51 -12.92 5.50
CA ALA A 777 -22.26 -12.15 5.49
C ALA A 777 -21.28 -12.61 6.58
N SER A 778 -21.76 -13.20 7.68
CA SER A 778 -20.93 -13.85 8.71
C SER A 778 -20.17 -15.08 8.20
N ASP A 779 -20.68 -15.76 7.17
CA ASP A 779 -20.10 -16.97 6.57
C ASP A 779 -19.06 -16.66 5.48
N LEU A 780 -19.00 -15.40 5.04
CA LEU A 780 -18.27 -15.03 3.84
C LEU A 780 -16.87 -14.52 4.16
N ILE A 781 -15.95 -14.81 3.23
CA ILE A 781 -14.62 -14.21 3.21
C ILE A 781 -14.66 -12.92 2.40
N GLY A 782 -14.31 -11.82 3.06
CA GLY A 782 -14.33 -10.48 2.48
C GLY A 782 -13.89 -9.42 3.47
N LEU A 783 -13.56 -8.23 2.97
CA LEU A 783 -13.28 -7.06 3.79
C LEU A 783 -14.61 -6.35 4.11
N PHE A 784 -15.33 -6.84 5.11
CA PHE A 784 -16.58 -6.23 5.58
C PHE A 784 -16.30 -5.22 6.70
N ALA A 785 -15.37 -5.54 7.60
CA ALA A 785 -15.08 -4.66 8.72
C ALA A 785 -14.60 -3.28 8.27
N ASP A 786 -15.05 -2.24 8.98
CA ASP A 786 -14.78 -0.86 8.60
C ASP A 786 -14.71 0.06 9.84
N TYR A 787 -14.04 1.20 9.68
CA TYR A 787 -13.87 2.17 10.74
C TYR A 787 -15.17 2.94 11.00
N ARG A 788 -15.52 3.10 12.27
CA ARG A 788 -16.61 3.97 12.71
C ARG A 788 -16.13 4.91 13.78
N ARG A 789 -16.53 6.17 13.67
CA ARG A 789 -16.31 7.19 14.68
C ARG A 789 -17.48 7.21 15.64
N LEU A 790 -17.16 7.13 16.92
CA LEU A 790 -18.09 7.15 18.03
C LEU A 790 -17.69 8.31 18.96
N GLU A 791 -18.66 9.13 19.37
CA GLU A 791 -18.46 10.16 20.38
C GLU A 791 -18.89 9.59 21.73
N VAL A 792 -17.97 9.60 22.69
CA VAL A 792 -18.23 9.20 24.08
C VAL A 792 -18.61 10.46 24.86
N PRO A 793 -19.88 10.65 25.24
CA PRO A 793 -20.29 11.78 26.08
C PRO A 793 -19.84 11.50 27.53
N ILE A 794 -19.14 12.44 28.17
CA ILE A 794 -18.55 12.24 29.51
C ILE A 794 -19.07 13.29 30.49
N GLU A 795 -19.15 14.54 30.08
CA GLU A 795 -19.57 15.64 30.94
C GLU A 795 -21.05 15.52 31.34
N GLY A 796 -21.33 15.73 32.63
CA GLY A 796 -22.68 15.70 33.18
C GLY A 796 -23.33 14.31 33.24
N LEU A 797 -22.60 13.24 32.93
CA LEU A 797 -23.09 11.87 32.99
C LEU A 797 -22.43 11.09 34.14
N HIS A 798 -23.06 9.96 34.46
CA HIS A 798 -22.47 8.93 35.32
C HIS A 798 -21.99 7.78 34.44
N TYR A 799 -21.16 6.89 34.97
CA TYR A 799 -20.60 5.77 34.19
C TYR A 799 -21.69 4.91 33.50
N ALA A 800 -22.80 4.63 34.19
CA ALA A 800 -23.97 3.97 33.62
C ALA A 800 -24.61 4.78 32.48
N GLY A 801 -24.73 6.10 32.66
CA GLY A 801 -25.28 7.00 31.66
C GLY A 801 -24.45 7.00 30.37
N VAL A 802 -23.11 7.03 30.50
CA VAL A 802 -22.21 6.90 29.35
C VAL A 802 -22.37 5.55 28.66
N ALA A 803 -22.37 4.45 29.43
CA ALA A 803 -22.52 3.10 28.88
C ALA A 803 -23.84 2.91 28.12
N LEU A 804 -24.95 3.39 28.69
CA LEU A 804 -26.26 3.33 28.04
C LEU A 804 -26.33 4.21 26.78
N ALA A 805 -25.74 5.42 26.82
CA ALA A 805 -25.66 6.28 25.65
C ALA A 805 -24.86 5.63 24.52
N LEU A 806 -23.70 5.03 24.84
CA LEU A 806 -22.90 4.28 23.86
C LEU A 806 -23.65 3.07 23.31
N ASN A 807 -24.35 2.33 24.16
CA ASN A 807 -25.17 1.19 23.73
C ASN A 807 -26.22 1.62 22.70
N VAL A 808 -26.93 2.73 22.94
CA VAL A 808 -27.88 3.30 21.98
C VAL A 808 -27.18 3.72 20.69
N ILE A 809 -26.03 4.40 20.77
CA ILE A 809 -25.27 4.84 19.59
C ILE A 809 -24.86 3.65 18.71
N VAL A 810 -24.36 2.57 19.31
CA VAL A 810 -23.91 1.37 18.59
C VAL A 810 -25.09 0.58 18.04
N LYS A 811 -26.08 0.31 18.88
CA LYS A 811 -27.28 -0.47 18.52
C LYS A 811 -28.06 0.19 17.38
N GLU A 812 -28.29 1.49 17.47
CA GLU A 812 -29.07 2.26 16.47
C GLU A 812 -28.19 2.79 15.31
N ARG A 813 -26.93 2.34 15.20
CA ARG A 813 -25.95 2.76 14.18
C ARG A 813 -25.77 4.28 14.05
N LEU A 814 -25.90 5.01 15.15
CA LEU A 814 -25.71 6.47 15.19
C LEU A 814 -24.23 6.86 15.11
N TRP A 815 -23.30 5.89 15.18
CA TRP A 815 -21.90 6.10 14.85
C TRP A 815 -21.74 6.56 13.39
N ARG A 816 -20.64 7.26 13.10
CA ARG A 816 -20.47 7.91 11.80
C ARG A 816 -19.24 7.38 11.09
N GLN A 817 -19.16 7.63 9.78
CA GLN A 817 -17.89 7.46 9.09
C GLN A 817 -16.87 8.48 9.63
N PRO A 818 -15.62 8.09 9.86
CA PRO A 818 -14.54 9.02 10.14
C PRO A 818 -14.38 10.05 9.01
N PRO A 819 -14.37 11.36 9.30
CA PRO A 819 -14.06 12.38 8.30
C PRO A 819 -12.69 12.12 7.66
N VAL A 820 -12.59 12.28 6.34
CA VAL A 820 -11.36 12.02 5.55
C VAL A 820 -10.12 12.72 6.14
N VAL A 821 -10.30 13.91 6.72
CA VAL A 821 -9.21 14.76 7.24
C VAL A 821 -8.77 14.34 8.65
N SER A 822 -9.64 13.72 9.45
CA SER A 822 -9.37 13.48 10.87
C SER A 822 -9.04 12.03 11.20
N GLN A 823 -8.95 11.13 10.22
CA GLN A 823 -8.85 9.69 10.51
C GLN A 823 -7.61 9.31 11.35
N ALA A 824 -6.47 9.99 11.11
CA ALA A 824 -5.20 9.72 11.80
C ALA A 824 -5.08 10.37 13.19
N ALA A 825 -5.96 11.33 13.52
CA ALA A 825 -5.85 12.15 14.74
C ALA A 825 -6.68 11.61 15.92
N VAL A 826 -7.50 10.58 15.70
CA VAL A 826 -8.43 10.08 16.70
C VAL A 826 -7.92 8.75 17.28
N PRO A 827 -8.04 8.54 18.60
CA PRO A 827 -7.80 7.26 19.24
C PRO A 827 -8.51 6.10 18.54
N PHE A 828 -7.85 4.95 18.46
CA PHE A 828 -8.36 3.78 17.79
C PHE A 828 -8.57 2.62 18.77
N VAL A 829 -9.71 1.94 18.69
CA VAL A 829 -10.06 0.79 19.53
C VAL A 829 -10.47 -0.37 18.63
N ASN A 830 -9.92 -1.56 18.90
CA ASN A 830 -10.23 -2.77 18.15
C ASN A 830 -10.52 -3.93 19.11
N PHE A 831 -11.62 -4.64 18.88
CA PHE A 831 -11.96 -5.87 19.58
C PHE A 831 -11.60 -7.07 18.72
N MET A 832 -10.74 -7.94 19.26
CA MET A 832 -10.31 -9.18 18.65
C MET A 832 -10.88 -10.35 19.45
N TRP A 833 -12.01 -10.87 19.00
CA TRP A 833 -12.59 -12.09 19.53
C TRP A 833 -11.78 -13.29 19.02
N THR A 834 -11.08 -13.98 19.92
CA THR A 834 -10.31 -15.19 19.60
C THR A 834 -10.73 -16.39 20.45
N ASP A 835 -11.86 -16.27 21.16
CA ASP A 835 -12.46 -17.30 22.00
C ASP A 835 -13.22 -18.33 21.16
N PHE A 836 -12.54 -18.90 20.17
CA PHE A 836 -13.09 -19.99 19.37
C PHE A 836 -13.08 -21.28 20.19
N GLU A 837 -14.23 -21.94 20.30
CA GLU A 837 -14.32 -23.36 20.66
C GLU A 837 -13.49 -24.18 19.66
N GLU A 838 -12.89 -25.30 20.10
CA GLU A 838 -11.96 -26.11 19.30
C GLU A 838 -12.72 -26.92 18.22
N PRO A 839 -12.96 -26.40 17.00
CA PRO A 839 -13.82 -27.09 16.04
C PRO A 839 -13.01 -28.24 15.43
N ASN A 840 -13.50 -29.47 15.59
CA ASN A 840 -12.80 -30.70 15.15
C ASN A 840 -11.33 -30.78 15.59
N GLY A 841 -11.03 -30.24 16.78
CA GLY A 841 -9.70 -30.28 17.40
C GLY A 841 -8.75 -29.14 17.02
N PHE A 842 -9.20 -28.17 16.21
CA PHE A 842 -8.38 -26.99 15.89
C PHE A 842 -8.54 -25.92 16.98
N LYS A 843 -7.44 -25.53 17.62
CA LYS A 843 -7.44 -24.42 18.58
C LYS A 843 -6.67 -23.22 18.02
N PRO A 844 -7.20 -21.98 18.12
CA PRO A 844 -6.44 -20.79 17.78
C PRO A 844 -5.21 -20.65 18.68
N ILE A 845 -4.07 -20.30 18.07
CA ILE A 845 -2.91 -19.80 18.81
C ILE A 845 -3.05 -18.28 18.84
N PRO A 846 -3.34 -17.66 20.00
CA PRO A 846 -3.53 -16.21 20.08
C PRO A 846 -2.23 -15.50 19.72
N ALA A 847 -2.14 -15.07 18.47
CA ALA A 847 -0.95 -14.46 17.89
C ALA A 847 -0.93 -12.94 18.18
N TYR A 848 -0.99 -12.54 19.45
CA TYR A 848 -0.64 -11.15 19.78
C TYR A 848 0.85 -11.05 20.05
N LYS A 849 1.63 -10.98 18.96
CA LYS A 849 2.96 -10.38 19.04
C LYS A 849 2.70 -8.88 18.96
N GLY A 850 2.78 -8.18 20.10
CA GLY A 850 2.76 -6.73 20.12
C GLY A 850 3.66 -6.25 18.99
N LYS A 851 3.07 -5.56 18.02
CA LYS A 851 3.86 -5.07 16.90
C LYS A 851 4.86 -4.10 17.52
N GLU A 852 6.14 -4.47 17.54
CA GLU A 852 7.24 -3.51 17.49
C GLU A 852 7.06 -2.77 16.16
N GLY A 853 6.13 -1.83 16.10
CA GLY A 853 5.58 -1.43 14.81
C GLY A 853 4.63 -0.26 14.94
N SER A 854 4.84 0.66 14.03
CA SER A 854 4.23 1.96 13.93
C SER A 854 2.72 2.00 14.12
N SER A 855 2.24 3.08 14.71
CA SER A 855 0.81 3.40 14.82
C SER A 855 0.49 4.58 13.90
N VAL A 856 -0.68 4.57 13.26
CA VAL A 856 -1.23 5.76 12.58
C VAL A 856 -1.96 6.65 13.59
N SER A 857 -2.68 6.05 14.54
CA SER A 857 -3.44 6.76 15.57
C SER A 857 -2.56 7.20 16.75
N PRO A 858 -2.93 8.29 17.45
CA PRO A 858 -2.21 8.76 18.63
C PRO A 858 -2.15 7.69 19.74
N ILE A 859 -3.23 6.95 19.91
CA ILE A 859 -3.32 5.75 20.74
C ILE A 859 -4.11 4.68 19.99
N GLN A 860 -3.68 3.43 20.13
CA GLN A 860 -4.37 2.23 19.67
C GLN A 860 -4.60 1.32 20.87
N VAL A 861 -5.86 0.97 21.12
CA VAL A 861 -6.27 0.00 22.15
C VAL A 861 -6.79 -1.24 21.46
N VAL A 862 -6.18 -2.38 21.71
CA VAL A 862 -6.62 -3.68 21.19
C VAL A 862 -7.03 -4.57 22.34
N VAL A 863 -8.32 -4.93 22.39
CA VAL A 863 -8.85 -5.89 23.36
C VAL A 863 -8.82 -7.26 22.70
N VAL A 864 -8.01 -8.16 23.24
CA VAL A 864 -7.88 -9.54 22.77
C VAL A 864 -8.55 -10.46 23.78
N GLN A 865 -9.44 -11.32 23.29
CA GLN A 865 -10.13 -12.30 24.09
C GLN A 865 -9.63 -13.72 23.74
N PRO A 866 -8.50 -14.19 24.30
CA PRO A 866 -7.98 -15.54 24.05
C PRO A 866 -8.90 -16.66 24.56
N SER A 867 -9.71 -16.40 25.58
CA SER A 867 -10.73 -17.32 26.08
C SER A 867 -11.93 -16.57 26.63
N ARG A 868 -13.00 -17.29 26.99
CA ARG A 868 -14.18 -16.68 27.66
C ARG A 868 -13.85 -16.03 29.00
N GLU A 869 -12.76 -16.44 29.63
CA GLU A 869 -12.38 -16.05 30.99
C GLU A 869 -11.14 -15.17 31.03
N CYS A 870 -10.30 -15.16 29.99
CA CYS A 870 -9.07 -14.38 29.99
C CYS A 870 -9.12 -13.33 28.89
N TRP A 871 -8.93 -12.07 29.28
CA TRP A 871 -8.80 -10.94 28.35
C TRP A 871 -7.42 -10.29 28.48
N ARG A 872 -7.00 -9.65 27.39
CA ARG A 872 -5.79 -8.82 27.35
C ARG A 872 -6.13 -7.51 26.68
N ILE A 873 -5.69 -6.41 27.26
CA ILE A 873 -5.85 -5.07 26.68
C ILE A 873 -4.46 -4.57 26.34
N VAL A 874 -4.20 -4.33 25.06
CA VAL A 874 -2.94 -3.77 24.61
C VAL A 874 -3.13 -2.32 24.22
N CYS A 875 -2.44 -1.43 24.90
CA CYS A 875 -2.50 0.00 24.67
C CYS A 875 -1.18 0.48 24.06
N THR A 876 -1.19 0.85 22.79
CA THR A 876 -0.03 1.37 22.06
C THR A 876 -0.17 2.87 21.87
N PHE A 877 0.77 3.64 22.40
CA PHE A 877 0.80 5.10 22.40
C PHE A 877 1.93 5.61 21.50
N LYS A 878 1.67 6.68 20.75
CA LYS A 878 2.74 7.44 20.08
C LYS A 878 3.54 8.21 21.13
N SER A 879 4.83 7.93 21.25
CA SER A 879 5.71 8.54 22.27
C SER A 879 5.89 10.05 22.07
N GLU A 880 5.65 10.53 20.85
CA GLU A 880 5.65 11.94 20.47
C GLU A 880 4.36 12.69 20.88
N VAL A 881 3.26 11.98 21.14
CA VAL A 881 1.98 12.55 21.57
C VAL A 881 1.76 12.37 23.07
N TYR A 882 2.14 11.21 23.62
CA TYR A 882 1.92 10.86 25.02
C TYR A 882 3.23 10.74 25.79
N THR A 883 3.34 11.50 26.87
CA THR A 883 4.42 11.37 27.84
C THR A 883 4.24 10.10 28.68
N LYS A 884 5.33 9.66 29.33
CA LYS A 884 5.29 8.51 30.28
C LYS A 884 4.22 8.69 31.36
N ASP A 885 4.12 9.89 31.92
CA ASP A 885 3.13 10.24 32.94
C ASP A 885 1.69 10.17 32.41
N GLN A 886 1.44 10.62 31.17
CA GLN A 886 0.11 10.49 30.56
C GLN A 886 -0.28 9.03 30.29
N VAL A 887 0.69 8.18 29.91
CA VAL A 887 0.46 6.74 29.77
C VAL A 887 0.09 6.10 31.12
N GLU A 888 0.81 6.44 32.17
CA GLU A 888 0.53 5.95 33.53
C GLU A 888 -0.84 6.44 34.05
N ARG A 889 -1.17 7.71 33.81
CA ARG A 889 -2.50 8.27 34.12
C ARG A 889 -3.62 7.59 33.34
N PHE A 890 -3.43 7.31 32.05
CA PHE A 890 -4.42 6.56 31.26
C PHE A 890 -4.70 5.19 31.88
N VAL A 891 -3.65 4.43 32.23
CA VAL A 891 -3.82 3.10 32.82
C VAL A 891 -4.50 3.19 34.19
N GLY A 892 -4.12 4.15 35.02
CA GLY A 892 -4.77 4.39 36.31
C GLY A 892 -6.26 4.76 36.17
N TYR A 893 -6.60 5.64 35.23
CA TYR A 893 -8.00 5.98 34.95
C TYR A 893 -8.79 4.82 34.34
N LEU A 894 -8.14 3.92 33.60
CA LEU A 894 -8.78 2.72 33.07
C LEU A 894 -9.14 1.75 34.20
N GLU A 895 -8.21 1.51 35.12
CA GLU A 895 -8.45 0.72 36.35
C GLU A 895 -9.58 1.35 37.18
N GLU A 896 -9.54 2.67 37.40
CA GLU A 896 -10.59 3.40 38.13
C GLU A 896 -11.95 3.31 37.44
N SER A 897 -12.01 3.53 36.13
CA SER A 897 -13.25 3.54 35.35
C SER A 897 -13.92 2.17 35.34
N LEU A 898 -13.15 1.09 35.19
CA LEU A 898 -13.67 -0.27 35.27
C LEU A 898 -14.19 -0.59 36.67
N ARG A 899 -13.47 -0.20 37.71
CA ARG A 899 -13.92 -0.35 39.09
C ARG A 899 -15.21 0.41 39.35
N CYS A 900 -15.32 1.67 38.91
CA CYS A 900 -16.53 2.47 39.05
C CYS A 900 -17.71 1.85 38.29
N LEU A 901 -17.53 1.34 37.07
CA LEU A 901 -18.58 0.64 36.34
C LEU A 901 -19.10 -0.61 37.08
N ILE A 902 -18.24 -1.29 37.83
CA ILE A 902 -18.59 -2.49 38.61
C ILE A 902 -19.25 -2.13 39.95
N GLU A 903 -18.61 -1.26 40.75
CA GLU A 903 -19.00 -0.99 42.14
C GLU A 903 -19.97 0.19 42.30
N ALA A 904 -19.79 1.24 41.50
CA ALA A 904 -20.47 2.51 41.66
C ALA A 904 -20.83 3.15 40.30
N PRO A 905 -21.68 2.47 39.49
CA PRO A 905 -21.95 2.91 38.11
C PRO A 905 -22.72 4.24 38.05
N LEU A 906 -23.29 4.71 39.16
CA LEU A 906 -23.93 6.02 39.29
C LEU A 906 -22.98 7.12 39.76
N SER A 907 -21.68 6.86 39.90
CA SER A 907 -20.71 7.91 40.17
C SER A 907 -20.52 8.82 38.94
N PRO A 908 -20.31 10.13 39.12
CA PRO A 908 -20.02 11.05 38.02
C PRO A 908 -18.70 10.68 37.34
N THR A 909 -18.63 10.91 36.02
CA THR A 909 -17.43 10.60 35.21
C THR A 909 -16.39 11.73 35.18
N LEU A 910 -16.84 12.99 35.22
CA LEU A 910 -16.03 14.21 35.29
C LEU A 910 -16.68 15.23 36.22
#